data_AF-A0A0D0EMA8-F1
#
_entry.id   AF-A0A0D0EMA8-F1
#
_cell.length_a   1.000
_cell.length_b   1.000
_cell.length_c   1.000
_cell.angle_alpha   90.00
_cell.angle_beta   90.00
_cell.angle_gamma   90.00
#
_symmetry.space_group_name_H-M   'P 1'
#
loop_
_entity.id
_entity.type
_entity.pdbx_description
1 polymer ?
#
loop_
_entity_poly.entity_id
_entity_poly.type
_entity_poly.pdbx_seq_one_letter_code
_entity_poly.pdbx_strand_id
1 'polypeptide(L)'
;MKNNYSVRHLMALLSFFYCCSGSLFAQIIMPAKQTLPYKQKFDTWPNDATPEATSFLPGFQGWVAGANVSGPTQYITDATLTANATIIAGKDAANTAGSFYNYGGKIGFLNTGTFNFALGFAFSSIGQTDIKVQYDAITIRNPYDVPPKTTNTRINEMILQYRIGDNTPFINLLDTAYKNNTDNQLSGVADQNLKTITVVLPAECENKDLVQIRWISKQESGGGSRPSFAIDNIVIGSDVTAPIAASGYPKAENIYGESFDFSNKLNEVAKTYYVLVPSGSAQPTVAQLKAGQNATGTAALQSGLLDITNPAETVVKNFAGLSLGTSYSVFSVSEDPYGNIQSVINKVDVTTASVPTPLVSPSVASLDLGFSQSNFASDVLSYKIQAVNLTNDVVLTSTANFSISKDNTTFSSSVTFTVADLASNATPTVYVKFTPNALTGFSGQIAHATTGGPTRIVTLSGVGINAYQQGFNDLNVLTNSGWTQFDLAGPLNKWAATTVTRNVNSGTGAVLINGYSDTVASKDWLISPKLHLENFDKFALLSFYSRKFYAGANLKLMVSTDYDGKSNPEGATWVELNGNFPTTTGTYAQSQYIKLDAYKTSHTYLAWVYATTAGGLNNAAEWSLDDISITNEPGYIDTKPVLDFGDVLPNAVSASQTFTLKAEGQGDITLTAPADFQLSLNNTSFQSTIVVSAADALATKTIYARFTPSVKALTISGVVTVAGNSINKQIGNFTGSSVLKADTFDVVTYNLEFFGTAVKDAKGVEFGPTNNTLQVENVAKVMNKLNADVYVVQEVSDEPSLDDLIKKISVNGKTFDKTISTSWSYSFEKTPDPFFPPQKLVVLYNTQTTTVKKTRVMFKDLYDQIQADKTTLPNYPGGSSKSFFSSGRLPYMVKIETNIAGVTKEINLIDLHARANSGTDISRYNMRKYDSQVLKDSLDQYYPNSNLIILGDYNDDVKASVITPNPSSYKMFVDDTANYTALTLEISKAGAFSYLSSNGFLDHIMISNELNDQYIPNSIAVYDPRADIADYVNTTSDHGPVIARFELKAATLSIPDFETKNGYFVQAFPNPTTDVVNVVVKTNNDKKLKFKLYDITGHLVGNPVEINSSEDFSTTAVPVNYLPSGIYVYTLTENNKIVYKGKIIKN
;
A
#
# COMPACT_ATOMS: atom_id res chain seq x y z
N MET A 1 -40.28 -45.65 -8.61
CA MET A 1 -41.19 -45.01 -7.63
C MET A 1 -40.31 -44.15 -6.73
N LYS A 2 -40.44 -42.85 -6.54
CA LYS A 2 -41.37 -41.78 -6.95
C LYS A 2 -40.49 -40.50 -6.95
N ASN A 3 -40.85 -39.50 -7.76
CA ASN A 3 -40.39 -38.09 -7.70
C ASN A 3 -39.01 -37.74 -8.29
N ASN A 4 -38.90 -37.77 -9.62
CA ASN A 4 -37.96 -36.90 -10.35
C ASN A 4 -38.61 -36.31 -11.63
N TYR A 5 -39.93 -36.09 -11.57
CA TYR A 5 -40.72 -35.57 -12.70
C TYR A 5 -40.70 -34.04 -12.82
N SER A 6 -40.34 -33.29 -11.76
CA SER A 6 -40.28 -31.82 -11.79
C SER A 6 -39.02 -31.27 -12.46
N VAL A 7 -37.87 -31.93 -12.30
CA VAL A 7 -36.59 -31.43 -12.86
C VAL A 7 -36.51 -31.64 -14.37
N ARG A 8 -37.12 -32.71 -14.91
CA ARG A 8 -37.15 -32.96 -16.36
C ARG A 8 -38.07 -32.01 -17.11
N HIS A 9 -39.18 -31.58 -16.49
CA HIS A 9 -40.04 -30.55 -17.08
C HIS A 9 -39.41 -29.17 -16.93
N LEU A 10 -38.69 -28.88 -15.84
CA LEU A 10 -37.94 -27.64 -15.69
C LEU A 10 -36.76 -27.54 -16.68
N MET A 11 -36.02 -28.64 -16.90
CA MET A 11 -34.95 -28.71 -17.89
C MET A 11 -35.48 -28.68 -19.32
N ALA A 12 -36.62 -29.32 -19.61
CA ALA A 12 -37.28 -29.23 -20.91
C ALA A 12 -37.88 -27.83 -21.15
N LEU A 13 -38.44 -27.17 -20.14
CA LEU A 13 -38.91 -25.78 -20.23
C LEU A 13 -37.73 -24.81 -20.42
N LEU A 14 -36.63 -25.00 -19.67
CA LEU A 14 -35.41 -24.19 -19.82
C LEU A 14 -34.70 -24.44 -21.15
N SER A 15 -34.72 -25.67 -21.67
CA SER A 15 -34.15 -26.00 -22.99
C SER A 15 -35.04 -25.54 -24.14
N PHE A 16 -36.37 -25.52 -23.98
CA PHE A 16 -37.30 -24.93 -24.95
C PHE A 16 -37.17 -23.41 -25.00
N PHE A 17 -36.90 -22.74 -23.87
CA PHE A 17 -36.57 -21.31 -23.84
C PHE A 17 -35.15 -21.00 -24.35
N TYR A 18 -34.17 -21.88 -24.14
CA TYR A 18 -32.79 -21.70 -24.61
C TYR A 18 -32.63 -21.95 -26.13
N CYS A 19 -33.44 -22.85 -26.70
CA CYS A 19 -33.45 -23.10 -28.15
C CYS A 19 -34.37 -22.13 -28.93
N CYS A 20 -35.27 -21.40 -28.27
CA CYS A 20 -36.08 -20.33 -28.87
C CYS A 20 -35.52 -18.91 -28.60
N SER A 21 -34.44 -18.76 -27.82
CA SER A 21 -33.76 -17.48 -27.61
C SER A 21 -32.66 -17.16 -28.63
N GLY A 22 -32.46 -18.03 -29.64
CA GLY A 22 -31.44 -17.90 -30.68
C GLY A 22 -31.74 -16.88 -31.79
N SER A 23 -32.74 -16.02 -31.64
CA SER A 23 -33.03 -14.89 -32.53
C SER A 23 -33.85 -13.82 -31.80
N LEU A 24 -33.38 -13.34 -30.65
CA LEU A 24 -33.85 -12.07 -30.12
C LEU A 24 -33.36 -10.98 -31.09
N PHE A 25 -34.19 -10.61 -32.05
CA PHE A 25 -34.00 -9.37 -32.81
C PHE A 25 -33.80 -8.25 -31.78
N ALA A 26 -32.62 -7.62 -31.78
CA ALA A 26 -32.36 -6.46 -30.94
C ALA A 26 -33.49 -5.46 -31.20
N GLN A 27 -34.39 -5.29 -30.23
CA GLN A 27 -35.51 -4.38 -30.36
C GLN A 27 -34.92 -2.97 -30.45
N ILE A 28 -35.20 -2.26 -31.55
CA ILE A 28 -34.72 -0.89 -31.71
C ILE A 28 -35.38 -0.07 -30.61
N ILE A 29 -34.62 0.26 -29.56
CA ILE A 29 -35.06 1.21 -28.55
C ILE A 29 -35.04 2.58 -29.22
N MET A 30 -36.22 3.18 -29.37
CA MET A 30 -36.37 4.55 -29.83
C MET A 30 -36.31 5.49 -28.62
N PRO A 31 -35.59 6.62 -28.70
CA PRO A 31 -35.54 7.57 -27.60
C PRO A 31 -36.94 8.11 -27.29
N ALA A 32 -37.25 8.26 -26.01
CA ALA A 32 -38.51 8.84 -25.57
C ALA A 32 -38.60 10.32 -25.99
N LYS A 33 -39.64 10.69 -26.75
CA LYS A 33 -39.80 12.07 -27.24
C LYS A 33 -39.88 13.09 -26.09
N GLN A 34 -39.09 14.15 -26.19
CA GLN A 34 -39.11 15.30 -25.27
C GLN A 34 -40.00 16.43 -25.78
N THR A 35 -40.41 17.34 -24.90
CA THR A 35 -41.12 18.58 -25.28
C THR A 35 -40.15 19.74 -25.46
N LEU A 36 -40.42 20.63 -26.41
CA LEU A 36 -39.65 21.88 -26.56
C LEU A 36 -40.23 23.02 -25.71
N PRO A 37 -39.40 23.95 -25.18
CA PRO A 37 -37.94 23.98 -25.33
C PRO A 37 -37.24 22.95 -24.43
N TYR A 38 -36.13 22.41 -24.93
CA TYR A 38 -35.28 21.44 -24.25
C TYR A 38 -33.87 22.02 -24.01
N LYS A 39 -33.32 21.84 -22.82
CA LYS A 39 -31.96 22.29 -22.46
C LYS A 39 -31.21 21.19 -21.70
N GLN A 40 -29.94 20.96 -22.03
CA GLN A 40 -29.10 19.95 -21.37
C GLN A 40 -27.62 20.39 -21.33
N LYS A 41 -27.03 20.48 -20.13
CA LYS A 41 -25.62 20.89 -19.91
C LYS A 41 -24.68 19.80 -19.40
N PHE A 42 -25.19 18.59 -19.14
CA PHE A 42 -24.46 17.38 -18.71
C PHE A 42 -23.50 17.53 -17.49
N ASP A 43 -23.34 18.72 -16.91
CA ASP A 43 -22.53 19.10 -15.76
C ASP A 43 -22.90 18.38 -14.46
N THR A 44 -24.17 18.01 -14.34
CA THR A 44 -24.73 17.22 -13.23
C THR A 44 -24.68 15.71 -13.48
N TRP A 45 -24.16 15.26 -14.64
CA TRP A 45 -24.10 13.86 -14.99
C TRP A 45 -22.89 13.19 -14.32
N PRO A 46 -23.09 12.19 -13.43
CA PRO A 46 -22.00 11.63 -12.63
C PRO A 46 -20.92 11.00 -13.51
N ASN A 47 -19.66 11.20 -13.11
CA ASN A 47 -18.48 10.69 -13.82
C ASN A 47 -17.96 9.36 -13.26
N ASP A 48 -18.60 8.83 -12.21
CA ASP A 48 -18.31 7.54 -11.61
C ASP A 48 -19.09 6.41 -12.30
N ALA A 49 -18.76 5.15 -12.04
CA ALA A 49 -19.44 4.00 -12.67
C ALA A 49 -20.81 3.70 -12.03
N THR A 50 -21.64 4.72 -11.85
CA THR A 50 -23.01 4.61 -11.32
C THR A 50 -24.00 4.16 -12.41
N PRO A 51 -25.16 3.58 -12.04
CA PRO A 51 -26.24 3.28 -12.99
C PRO A 51 -26.68 4.50 -13.82
N GLU A 52 -26.68 5.68 -13.21
CA GLU A 52 -27.01 6.97 -13.84
C GLU A 52 -25.93 7.41 -14.84
N ALA A 53 -24.65 7.15 -14.56
CA ALA A 53 -23.54 7.47 -15.46
C ALA A 53 -23.39 6.52 -16.64
N THR A 54 -24.04 5.35 -16.58
CA THR A 54 -23.93 4.28 -17.60
C THR A 54 -25.20 4.12 -18.46
N SER A 55 -26.19 5.00 -18.26
CA SER A 55 -27.45 5.04 -19.03
C SER A 55 -27.62 6.35 -19.80
N PHE A 56 -28.36 6.30 -20.92
CA PHE A 56 -28.74 7.51 -21.65
C PHE A 56 -29.76 8.33 -20.86
N LEU A 57 -29.57 9.65 -20.83
CA LEU A 57 -30.57 10.57 -20.29
C LEU A 57 -31.88 10.51 -21.09
N PRO A 58 -33.04 10.84 -20.48
CA PRO A 58 -34.32 10.89 -21.19
C PRO A 58 -34.22 11.70 -22.49
N GLY A 59 -34.71 11.10 -23.59
CA GLY A 59 -34.62 11.70 -24.92
C GLY A 59 -33.41 11.32 -25.73
N PHE A 60 -32.32 10.82 -25.13
CA PHE A 60 -31.15 10.34 -25.86
C PHE A 60 -31.16 8.83 -26.09
N GLN A 61 -30.53 8.40 -27.18
CA GLN A 61 -30.29 6.99 -27.45
C GLN A 61 -29.06 6.80 -28.34
N GLY A 62 -28.25 5.79 -28.04
CA GLY A 62 -27.16 5.35 -28.90
C GLY A 62 -27.63 4.35 -29.95
N TRP A 63 -27.23 4.57 -31.21
CA TRP A 63 -27.50 3.68 -32.32
C TRP A 63 -26.23 3.26 -33.06
N VAL A 64 -26.26 2.06 -33.64
CA VAL A 64 -25.35 1.64 -34.70
C VAL A 64 -26.06 1.86 -36.03
N ALA A 65 -25.51 2.76 -36.85
CA ALA A 65 -26.07 3.16 -38.14
C ALA A 65 -25.62 2.26 -39.30
N GLY A 66 -24.59 1.43 -39.12
CA GLY A 66 -24.09 0.51 -40.16
C GLY A 66 -22.59 0.25 -40.08
N ALA A 67 -22.04 -0.47 -41.07
CA ALA A 67 -20.62 -0.81 -41.13
C ALA A 67 -19.76 0.30 -41.78
N ASN A 68 -18.49 0.38 -41.38
CA ASN A 68 -17.52 1.30 -41.99
C ASN A 68 -16.93 0.69 -43.27
N VAL A 69 -16.97 1.42 -44.39
CA VAL A 69 -16.27 1.08 -45.63
C VAL A 69 -14.93 1.84 -45.69
N SER A 70 -13.86 1.27 -46.25
CA SER A 70 -12.55 1.92 -46.27
C SER A 70 -12.48 3.05 -47.31
N GLY A 71 -12.07 4.26 -46.91
CA GLY A 71 -11.89 5.45 -47.77
C GLY A 71 -12.62 6.68 -47.22
N PRO A 72 -12.67 7.82 -47.94
CA PRO A 72 -13.64 8.88 -47.65
C PRO A 72 -15.04 8.29 -47.71
N THR A 73 -15.70 8.17 -46.57
CA THR A 73 -17.01 7.52 -46.46
C THR A 73 -18.12 8.54 -46.69
N GLN A 74 -19.28 8.13 -47.21
CA GLN A 74 -20.49 8.98 -47.21
C GLN A 74 -21.15 8.98 -45.83
N TYR A 75 -21.95 10.01 -45.52
CA TYR A 75 -22.82 9.98 -44.35
C TYR A 75 -23.87 8.88 -44.51
N ILE A 76 -24.00 8.00 -43.51
CA ILE A 76 -25.06 7.01 -43.50
C ILE A 76 -26.38 7.72 -43.23
N THR A 77 -27.37 7.51 -44.09
CA THR A 77 -28.72 8.10 -44.00
C THR A 77 -29.81 7.04 -43.81
N ASP A 78 -29.45 5.76 -43.76
CA ASP A 78 -30.40 4.67 -43.67
C ASP A 78 -31.38 4.80 -42.49
N ALA A 79 -32.63 4.41 -42.73
CA ALA A 79 -33.71 4.43 -41.75
C ALA A 79 -33.52 3.36 -40.67
N THR A 80 -32.87 2.24 -41.04
CA THR A 80 -32.65 1.07 -40.18
C THR A 80 -31.51 1.34 -39.20
N LEU A 81 -31.82 1.21 -37.92
CA LEU A 81 -30.86 1.40 -36.82
C LEU A 81 -30.81 0.13 -35.98
N THR A 82 -29.66 -0.18 -35.39
CA THR A 82 -29.60 -1.20 -34.33
C THR A 82 -29.29 -0.50 -33.00
N ALA A 83 -30.15 -0.69 -32.00
CA ALA A 83 -29.95 -0.04 -30.71
C ALA A 83 -28.71 -0.59 -29.99
N ASN A 84 -27.94 0.30 -29.37
CA ASN A 84 -26.85 -0.03 -28.46
C ASN A 84 -27.06 0.74 -27.15
N ALA A 85 -27.25 0.02 -26.06
CA ALA A 85 -27.93 0.56 -24.87
C ALA A 85 -27.00 1.04 -23.75
N THR A 86 -25.68 0.90 -23.85
CA THR A 86 -24.78 1.16 -22.72
C THR A 86 -23.82 2.31 -22.96
N ILE A 87 -23.77 3.24 -22.01
CA ILE A 87 -22.75 4.28 -21.93
C ILE A 87 -21.65 3.78 -21.01
N ILE A 88 -20.40 4.04 -21.37
CA ILE A 88 -19.26 3.74 -20.52
C ILE A 88 -18.87 5.02 -19.77
N ALA A 89 -19.07 5.02 -18.44
CA ALA A 89 -18.77 6.15 -17.57
C ALA A 89 -17.26 6.37 -17.35
N GLY A 90 -16.88 7.62 -17.04
CA GLY A 90 -15.56 7.98 -16.50
C GLY A 90 -14.39 7.65 -17.42
N LYS A 91 -14.57 7.75 -18.75
CA LYS A 91 -13.50 7.51 -19.73
C LYS A 91 -12.98 8.82 -20.31
N ASP A 92 -11.79 8.76 -20.88
CA ASP A 92 -11.05 9.89 -21.42
C ASP A 92 -10.50 9.59 -22.82
N ALA A 93 -9.65 10.45 -23.36
CA ALA A 93 -9.04 10.30 -24.67
C ALA A 93 -8.10 9.09 -24.84
N ALA A 94 -7.79 8.35 -23.76
CA ALA A 94 -7.01 7.11 -23.82
C ALA A 94 -7.82 5.92 -24.32
N ASN A 95 -9.16 6.00 -24.29
CA ASN A 95 -10.00 4.88 -24.68
C ASN A 95 -10.03 4.69 -26.22
N THR A 96 -9.78 3.45 -26.65
CA THR A 96 -9.74 3.04 -28.06
C THR A 96 -10.90 2.13 -28.46
N ALA A 97 -11.73 1.69 -27.52
CA ALA A 97 -12.91 0.88 -27.80
C ALA A 97 -14.02 1.75 -28.41
N GLY A 98 -14.74 1.26 -29.43
CA GLY A 98 -15.87 2.02 -29.94
C GLY A 98 -17.10 1.81 -29.07
N SER A 99 -17.64 2.90 -28.55
CA SER A 99 -18.82 2.94 -27.71
C SER A 99 -19.31 4.37 -27.56
N PHE A 100 -20.33 4.56 -26.73
CA PHE A 100 -20.74 5.84 -26.17
C PHE A 100 -20.08 6.07 -24.80
N TYR A 101 -19.73 7.31 -24.51
CA TYR A 101 -18.95 7.70 -23.34
C TYR A 101 -19.56 8.90 -22.63
N ASN A 102 -19.44 8.91 -21.30
CA ASN A 102 -19.48 10.14 -20.52
C ASN A 102 -18.04 10.63 -20.31
N TYR A 103 -17.65 11.68 -21.04
CA TYR A 103 -16.33 12.31 -21.01
C TYR A 103 -16.24 13.42 -19.97
N GLY A 104 -16.58 13.14 -18.71
CA GLY A 104 -16.43 14.14 -17.66
C GLY A 104 -17.57 15.17 -17.62
N GLY A 105 -18.81 14.75 -17.87
CA GLY A 105 -19.97 15.63 -17.99
C GLY A 105 -20.25 16.06 -19.42
N LYS A 106 -19.89 15.21 -20.41
CA LYS A 106 -20.16 15.42 -21.85
C LYS A 106 -20.50 14.09 -22.50
N ILE A 107 -21.54 14.05 -23.34
CA ILE A 107 -21.93 12.82 -24.02
C ILE A 107 -21.20 12.69 -25.35
N GLY A 108 -20.57 11.55 -25.62
CA GLY A 108 -19.80 11.36 -26.84
C GLY A 108 -19.81 9.94 -27.37
N PHE A 109 -19.21 9.75 -28.54
CA PHE A 109 -19.11 8.47 -29.23
C PHE A 109 -17.77 8.30 -29.96
N LEU A 110 -17.33 7.05 -30.11
CA LEU A 110 -16.15 6.67 -30.88
C LEU A 110 -16.50 5.55 -31.86
N ASN A 111 -16.32 5.81 -33.16
CA ASN A 111 -16.50 4.81 -34.22
C ASN A 111 -15.38 3.76 -34.23
N THR A 112 -15.68 2.53 -34.68
CA THR A 112 -14.67 1.48 -34.91
C THR A 112 -14.43 1.24 -36.40
N GLY A 113 -13.50 0.32 -36.73
CA GLY A 113 -13.39 -0.22 -38.08
C GLY A 113 -14.64 -0.91 -38.61
N THR A 114 -15.55 -1.32 -37.71
CA THR A 114 -16.70 -2.18 -38.04
C THR A 114 -18.03 -1.49 -37.83
N PHE A 115 -18.13 -0.53 -36.90
CA PHE A 115 -19.41 0.09 -36.51
C PHE A 115 -19.32 1.62 -36.57
N ASN A 116 -20.38 2.22 -37.12
CA ASN A 116 -20.67 3.64 -37.04
C ASN A 116 -21.72 3.89 -35.96
N PHE A 117 -21.28 4.53 -34.87
CA PHE A 117 -22.17 4.99 -33.82
C PHE A 117 -22.77 6.34 -34.21
N ALA A 118 -24.04 6.50 -33.87
CA ALA A 118 -24.76 7.74 -33.98
C ALA A 118 -25.51 8.00 -32.66
N LEU A 119 -25.41 9.23 -32.17
CA LEU A 119 -26.13 9.65 -30.97
C LEU A 119 -27.45 10.29 -31.41
N GLY A 120 -28.58 9.69 -31.03
CA GLY A 120 -29.92 10.15 -31.38
C GLY A 120 -30.60 10.93 -30.26
N PHE A 121 -31.47 11.87 -30.65
CA PHE A 121 -32.37 12.58 -29.76
C PHE A 121 -33.76 12.74 -30.41
N ALA A 122 -34.83 12.60 -29.63
CA ALA A 122 -36.22 12.73 -30.13
C ALA A 122 -37.02 13.78 -29.37
N PHE A 123 -37.83 14.56 -30.09
CA PHE A 123 -38.71 15.56 -29.52
C PHE A 123 -40.00 15.76 -30.34
N SER A 124 -41.02 16.34 -29.69
CA SER A 124 -42.22 16.85 -30.31
C SER A 124 -42.07 18.34 -30.57
N SER A 125 -42.36 18.77 -31.79
CA SER A 125 -42.35 20.17 -32.22
C SER A 125 -43.75 20.74 -32.40
N ILE A 126 -44.79 20.09 -31.84
CA ILE A 126 -46.17 20.58 -31.90
C ILE A 126 -46.23 22.03 -31.39
N GLY A 127 -46.79 22.92 -32.20
CA GLY A 127 -46.93 24.35 -31.87
C GLY A 127 -45.62 25.16 -31.88
N GLN A 128 -44.53 24.63 -32.42
CA GLN A 128 -43.25 25.33 -32.55
C GLN A 128 -42.94 25.61 -34.03
N THR A 129 -42.40 26.80 -34.31
CA THR A 129 -41.86 27.24 -35.62
C THR A 129 -40.43 27.76 -35.43
N ASP A 130 -39.60 27.83 -36.48
CA ASP A 130 -38.21 28.32 -36.39
C ASP A 130 -37.37 27.60 -35.31
N ILE A 131 -37.53 26.28 -35.21
CA ILE A 131 -36.89 25.47 -34.17
C ILE A 131 -35.38 25.52 -34.32
N LYS A 132 -34.69 26.14 -33.37
CA LYS A 132 -33.23 26.19 -33.35
C LYS A 132 -32.68 25.04 -32.53
N VAL A 133 -31.63 24.41 -33.04
CA VAL A 133 -30.81 23.43 -32.34
C VAL A 133 -29.43 24.05 -32.15
N GLN A 134 -29.06 24.31 -30.90
CA GLN A 134 -27.73 24.76 -30.49
C GLN A 134 -27.05 23.66 -29.67
N TYR A 135 -25.76 23.43 -29.89
CA TYR A 135 -24.92 22.53 -29.09
C TYR A 135 -23.44 22.88 -29.26
N ASP A 136 -22.61 22.55 -28.28
CA ASP A 136 -21.16 22.56 -28.43
C ASP A 136 -20.70 21.24 -29.04
N ALA A 137 -19.91 21.30 -30.11
CA ALA A 137 -19.24 20.17 -30.75
C ALA A 137 -17.76 20.16 -30.36
N ILE A 138 -17.30 19.01 -29.85
CA ILE A 138 -15.99 18.88 -29.23
C ILE A 138 -15.31 17.60 -29.73
N THR A 139 -14.00 17.69 -29.98
CA THR A 139 -13.15 16.51 -30.14
C THR A 139 -12.55 16.18 -28.77
N ILE A 140 -12.60 14.91 -28.33
CA ILE A 140 -11.97 14.51 -27.05
C ILE A 140 -10.72 13.68 -27.34
N ARG A 141 -10.90 12.55 -28.02
CA ARG A 141 -9.78 11.75 -28.49
C ARG A 141 -9.34 12.27 -29.84
N ASN A 142 -8.08 12.71 -29.97
CA ASN A 142 -7.51 13.08 -31.26
C ASN A 142 -6.11 12.48 -31.47
N PRO A 143 -6.02 11.31 -32.09
CA PRO A 143 -4.74 10.62 -32.28
C PRO A 143 -3.96 11.13 -33.50
N TYR A 144 -4.21 12.35 -33.98
CA TYR A 144 -3.51 12.95 -35.12
C TYR A 144 -2.05 13.23 -34.75
N ASP A 145 -1.10 12.76 -35.55
CA ASP A 145 0.32 12.99 -35.32
C ASP A 145 0.82 14.24 -36.07
N VAL A 146 1.61 15.07 -35.39
CA VAL A 146 2.28 16.25 -35.97
C VAL A 146 3.70 15.85 -36.42
N PRO A 147 4.20 16.27 -37.60
CA PRO A 147 5.57 15.99 -38.04
C PRO A 147 6.61 16.29 -36.94
N PRO A 148 7.65 15.45 -36.78
CA PRO A 148 8.14 14.43 -37.73
C PRO A 148 7.42 13.08 -37.70
N LYS A 149 6.38 12.88 -36.88
CA LYS A 149 5.60 11.64 -36.86
C LYS A 149 4.31 11.82 -37.68
N THR A 150 4.06 11.00 -38.69
CA THR A 150 2.87 11.09 -39.57
C THR A 150 2.11 9.76 -39.66
N THR A 151 2.17 8.94 -38.61
CA THR A 151 1.56 7.61 -38.60
C THR A 151 0.03 7.64 -38.55
N ASN A 152 -0.56 8.73 -38.05
CA ASN A 152 -1.99 8.95 -38.05
C ASN A 152 -2.34 10.36 -38.52
N THR A 153 -3.02 10.45 -39.65
CA THR A 153 -3.41 11.70 -40.32
C THR A 153 -4.92 11.83 -40.47
N ARG A 154 -5.69 11.02 -39.72
CA ARG A 154 -7.13 10.88 -39.92
C ARG A 154 -7.89 12.14 -39.51
N ILE A 155 -8.70 12.64 -40.44
CA ILE A 155 -9.72 13.66 -40.19
C ILE A 155 -11.10 13.04 -40.40
N ASN A 156 -11.95 13.12 -39.38
CA ASN A 156 -13.35 12.80 -39.44
C ASN A 156 -14.18 14.09 -39.38
N GLU A 157 -15.36 14.05 -40.00
CA GLU A 157 -16.34 15.12 -39.97
C GLU A 157 -17.63 14.62 -39.34
N MET A 158 -18.14 15.32 -38.34
CA MET A 158 -19.42 15.10 -37.68
C MET A 158 -20.44 16.13 -38.18
N ILE A 159 -21.67 15.69 -38.42
CA ILE A 159 -22.82 16.56 -38.70
C ILE A 159 -24.01 16.19 -37.83
N LEU A 160 -24.99 17.09 -37.79
CA LEU A 160 -26.35 16.80 -37.41
C LEU A 160 -27.15 16.31 -38.61
N GLN A 161 -27.97 15.30 -38.39
CA GLN A 161 -29.01 14.85 -39.30
C GLN A 161 -30.38 14.95 -38.62
N TYR A 162 -31.45 15.03 -39.40
CA TYR A 162 -32.82 14.98 -38.88
C TYR A 162 -33.69 14.01 -39.68
N ARG A 163 -34.82 13.62 -39.10
CA ARG A 163 -35.94 12.98 -39.81
C ARG A 163 -37.26 13.25 -39.08
N ILE A 164 -38.35 13.01 -39.80
CA ILE A 164 -39.71 13.05 -39.27
C ILE A 164 -40.21 11.62 -39.10
N GLY A 165 -40.69 11.28 -37.89
CA GLY A 165 -41.07 9.91 -37.53
C GLY A 165 -39.87 9.00 -37.23
N ASP A 166 -40.11 7.70 -37.24
CA ASP A 166 -39.17 6.66 -36.79
C ASP A 166 -38.73 5.68 -37.89
N ASN A 167 -39.28 5.79 -39.11
CA ASN A 167 -39.07 4.82 -40.19
C ASN A 167 -38.65 5.46 -41.53
N THR A 168 -38.26 6.74 -41.52
CA THR A 168 -37.76 7.46 -42.71
C THR A 168 -36.23 7.55 -42.68
N PRO A 169 -35.57 7.63 -43.87
CA PRO A 169 -34.16 7.96 -43.94
C PRO A 169 -33.86 9.33 -43.31
N PHE A 170 -32.66 9.46 -42.73
CA PHE A 170 -32.18 10.71 -42.19
C PHE A 170 -31.69 11.66 -43.28
N ILE A 171 -31.89 12.95 -43.08
CA ILE A 171 -31.50 14.04 -43.98
C ILE A 171 -30.32 14.80 -43.35
N ASN A 172 -29.29 15.08 -44.15
CA ASN A 172 -28.09 15.80 -43.72
C ASN A 172 -28.36 17.29 -43.53
N LEU A 173 -27.87 17.86 -42.42
CA LEU A 173 -27.74 19.31 -42.24
C LEU A 173 -26.27 19.69 -42.40
N LEU A 174 -25.81 19.82 -43.65
CA LEU A 174 -24.38 19.96 -43.96
C LEU A 174 -23.74 21.22 -43.36
N ASP A 175 -24.52 22.28 -43.10
CA ASP A 175 -24.04 23.51 -42.46
C ASP A 175 -23.59 23.29 -41.00
N THR A 176 -23.87 22.12 -40.43
CA THR A 176 -23.43 21.71 -39.08
C THR A 176 -22.11 20.94 -39.06
N ALA A 177 -21.38 20.91 -40.18
CA ALA A 177 -20.13 20.17 -40.30
C ALA A 177 -19.06 20.60 -39.30
N TYR A 178 -18.56 19.63 -38.54
CA TYR A 178 -17.53 19.78 -37.54
C TYR A 178 -16.39 18.78 -37.78
N LYS A 179 -15.16 19.26 -37.93
CA LYS A 179 -13.97 18.42 -38.14
C LYS A 179 -13.09 18.40 -36.90
N ASN A 180 -12.45 17.28 -36.60
CA ASN A 180 -11.36 17.29 -35.63
C ASN A 180 -10.19 18.15 -36.15
N ASN A 181 -9.45 18.77 -35.23
CA ASN A 181 -8.20 19.51 -35.52
C ASN A 181 -7.01 18.55 -35.64
N THR A 182 -5.80 19.08 -35.68
CA THR A 182 -4.54 18.31 -35.75
C THR A 182 -3.81 18.23 -34.40
N ASP A 183 -4.41 18.74 -33.33
CA ASP A 183 -3.81 18.77 -32.01
C ASP A 183 -3.91 17.38 -31.35
N ASN A 184 -2.77 16.81 -30.97
CA ASN A 184 -2.71 15.45 -30.45
C ASN A 184 -3.26 15.37 -29.02
N GLN A 185 -4.24 14.51 -28.79
CA GLN A 185 -4.77 14.19 -27.46
C GLN A 185 -5.07 12.69 -27.36
N LEU A 186 -4.25 12.00 -26.55
CA LEU A 186 -4.33 10.56 -26.30
C LEU A 186 -4.71 10.22 -24.85
N SER A 187 -4.94 11.20 -23.98
CA SER A 187 -5.40 11.04 -22.60
C SER A 187 -6.10 12.32 -22.12
N GLY A 188 -6.91 12.22 -21.06
CA GLY A 188 -7.66 13.35 -20.51
C GLY A 188 -8.95 13.69 -21.28
N VAL A 189 -9.67 14.67 -20.75
CA VAL A 189 -11.00 15.12 -21.24
C VAL A 189 -10.99 16.59 -21.67
N ALA A 190 -9.83 17.14 -22.00
CA ALA A 190 -9.74 18.53 -22.43
C ALA A 190 -10.48 18.74 -23.76
N ASP A 191 -11.20 19.84 -23.87
CA ASP A 191 -12.00 20.15 -25.06
C ASP A 191 -11.08 20.55 -26.22
N GLN A 192 -11.00 19.71 -27.26
CA GLN A 192 -10.27 20.05 -28.48
C GLN A 192 -11.22 20.65 -29.52
N ASN A 193 -10.79 21.77 -30.11
CA ASN A 193 -11.51 22.47 -31.17
C ASN A 193 -12.99 22.70 -30.82
N LEU A 194 -13.30 23.14 -29.60
CA LEU A 194 -14.69 23.40 -29.19
C LEU A 194 -15.34 24.43 -30.12
N LYS A 195 -16.52 24.09 -30.65
CA LYS A 195 -17.34 25.00 -31.46
C LYS A 195 -18.81 24.90 -31.09
N THR A 196 -19.41 26.04 -30.76
CA THR A 196 -20.87 26.13 -30.66
C THR A 196 -21.49 26.16 -32.05
N ILE A 197 -22.33 25.19 -32.36
CA ILE A 197 -23.07 25.07 -33.61
C ILE A 197 -24.52 25.42 -33.34
N THR A 198 -25.09 26.31 -34.15
CA THR A 198 -26.52 26.65 -34.14
C THR A 198 -27.08 26.46 -35.53
N VAL A 199 -28.18 25.71 -35.64
CA VAL A 199 -28.89 25.48 -36.89
C VAL A 199 -30.39 25.64 -36.68
N VAL A 200 -31.06 26.27 -37.63
CA VAL A 200 -32.53 26.27 -37.69
C VAL A 200 -32.95 25.01 -38.44
N LEU A 201 -33.78 24.19 -37.80
CA LEU A 201 -34.31 23.00 -38.47
C LEU A 201 -35.20 23.43 -39.65
N PRO A 202 -35.20 22.69 -40.77
CA PRO A 202 -36.06 22.99 -41.90
C PRO A 202 -37.54 23.07 -41.52
N ALA A 203 -38.32 23.88 -42.24
CA ALA A 203 -39.73 24.11 -41.94
C ALA A 203 -40.59 22.82 -41.87
N GLU A 204 -40.17 21.74 -42.51
CA GLU A 204 -40.84 20.44 -42.39
C GLU A 204 -40.74 19.79 -41.00
N CYS A 205 -39.79 20.21 -40.17
CA CYS A 205 -39.67 19.82 -38.78
C CYS A 205 -40.68 20.55 -37.87
N GLU A 206 -41.38 21.57 -38.37
CA GLU A 206 -42.31 22.37 -37.58
C GLU A 206 -43.64 21.64 -37.36
N ASN A 207 -44.22 21.84 -36.17
CA ASN A 207 -45.52 21.31 -35.80
C ASN A 207 -45.66 19.78 -36.04
N LYS A 208 -44.64 18.99 -35.70
CA LYS A 208 -44.62 17.54 -35.85
C LYS A 208 -44.67 16.85 -34.49
N ASP A 209 -45.39 15.73 -34.42
CA ASP A 209 -45.47 14.93 -33.19
C ASP A 209 -44.13 14.29 -32.82
N LEU A 210 -43.33 13.91 -33.81
CA LEU A 210 -42.03 13.28 -33.64
C LEU A 210 -41.04 13.78 -34.70
N VAL A 211 -40.04 14.51 -34.22
CA VAL A 211 -38.80 14.82 -34.93
C VAL A 211 -37.67 14.08 -34.23
N GLN A 212 -36.79 13.47 -35.00
CA GLN A 212 -35.57 12.86 -34.48
C GLN A 212 -34.37 13.55 -35.12
N ILE A 213 -33.39 13.89 -34.29
CA ILE A 213 -32.08 14.37 -34.73
C ILE A 213 -31.02 13.38 -34.31
N ARG A 214 -29.89 13.34 -35.03
CA ARG A 214 -28.73 12.56 -34.60
C ARG A 214 -27.42 13.19 -35.00
N TRP A 215 -26.41 13.02 -34.15
CA TRP A 215 -25.02 13.31 -34.46
C TRP A 215 -24.36 12.06 -35.01
N ILE A 216 -23.74 12.21 -36.18
CA ILE A 216 -23.07 11.11 -36.88
C ILE A 216 -21.80 11.62 -37.54
N SER A 217 -20.78 10.77 -37.64
CA SER A 217 -19.52 11.12 -38.29
C SER A 217 -19.18 10.24 -39.49
N LYS A 218 -18.42 10.81 -40.43
CA LYS A 218 -17.79 10.12 -41.55
C LYS A 218 -16.27 10.32 -41.49
N GLN A 219 -15.53 9.41 -42.12
CA GLN A 219 -14.12 9.68 -42.42
C GLN A 219 -14.05 10.64 -43.61
N GLU A 220 -13.41 11.80 -43.41
CA GLU A 220 -13.24 12.82 -44.43
C GLU A 220 -11.94 12.58 -45.22
N SER A 221 -10.82 12.40 -44.52
CA SER A 221 -9.50 12.19 -45.14
C SER A 221 -8.51 11.49 -44.20
N GLY A 222 -7.33 11.13 -44.74
CA GLY A 222 -6.24 10.51 -43.98
C GLY A 222 -6.48 9.06 -43.56
N GLY A 223 -5.64 8.54 -42.65
CA GLY A 223 -5.70 7.16 -42.15
C GLY A 223 -5.09 7.03 -40.75
N GLY A 224 -5.26 5.89 -40.09
CA GLY A 224 -4.81 5.65 -38.71
C GLY A 224 -5.96 5.46 -37.70
N SER A 225 -5.72 5.71 -36.42
CA SER A 225 -6.72 5.59 -35.35
C SER A 225 -7.79 6.68 -35.43
N ARG A 226 -9.01 6.40 -34.95
CA ARG A 226 -10.16 7.30 -35.05
C ARG A 226 -10.21 8.34 -33.92
N PRO A 227 -10.62 9.58 -34.21
CA PRO A 227 -10.97 10.54 -33.17
C PRO A 227 -12.34 10.19 -32.56
N SER A 228 -12.59 10.69 -31.34
CA SER A 228 -13.92 10.67 -30.72
C SER A 228 -14.52 12.07 -30.66
N PHE A 229 -15.84 12.14 -30.76
CA PHE A 229 -16.59 13.39 -30.68
C PHE A 229 -17.49 13.37 -29.44
N ALA A 230 -17.69 14.55 -28.86
CA ALA A 230 -18.61 14.80 -27.78
C ALA A 230 -19.49 16.03 -28.09
N ILE A 231 -20.65 16.08 -27.46
CA ILE A 231 -21.54 17.24 -27.47
C ILE A 231 -21.90 17.67 -26.06
N ASP A 232 -22.16 18.96 -25.91
CA ASP A 232 -22.54 19.58 -24.64
C ASP A 232 -23.43 20.82 -24.87
N ASN A 233 -23.98 21.42 -23.81
CA ASN A 233 -24.74 22.67 -23.83
C ASN A 233 -25.87 22.71 -24.89
N ILE A 234 -26.66 21.65 -24.94
CA ILE A 234 -27.72 21.49 -25.94
C ILE A 234 -28.90 22.39 -25.58
N VAL A 235 -29.39 23.14 -26.56
CA VAL A 235 -30.63 23.93 -26.49
C VAL A 235 -31.44 23.69 -27.75
N ILE A 236 -32.69 23.26 -27.60
CA ILE A 236 -33.61 23.01 -28.71
C ILE A 236 -34.92 23.73 -28.43
N GLY A 237 -35.39 24.59 -29.32
CA GLY A 237 -36.67 25.29 -29.14
C GLY A 237 -36.84 26.48 -30.06
N SER A 238 -38.01 27.11 -29.96
CA SER A 238 -38.29 28.42 -30.55
C SER A 238 -38.39 29.47 -29.44
N ASP A 239 -37.71 30.60 -29.59
CA ASP A 239 -37.90 31.79 -28.74
C ASP A 239 -38.33 32.94 -29.63
N VAL A 240 -39.49 33.51 -29.32
CA VAL A 240 -40.16 34.59 -30.07
C VAL A 240 -40.44 35.80 -29.19
N THR A 241 -39.96 35.80 -27.94
CA THR A 241 -40.19 36.87 -26.97
C THR A 241 -38.92 37.68 -26.79
N ALA A 242 -39.03 39.01 -26.79
CA ALA A 242 -37.88 39.87 -26.56
C ALA A 242 -37.52 39.97 -25.06
N PRO A 243 -36.23 40.18 -24.73
CA PRO A 243 -35.77 40.36 -23.34
C PRO A 243 -36.50 41.46 -22.58
N ILE A 244 -36.88 41.20 -21.34
CA ILE A 244 -37.53 42.15 -20.44
C ILE A 244 -36.58 42.55 -19.32
N ALA A 245 -36.42 43.84 -19.09
CA ALA A 245 -35.61 44.33 -17.97
C ALA A 245 -36.28 44.00 -16.63
N ALA A 246 -35.49 43.53 -15.67
CA ALA A 246 -35.96 43.31 -14.31
C ALA A 246 -36.38 44.64 -13.69
N SER A 247 -37.34 44.61 -12.75
CA SER A 247 -37.83 45.81 -12.08
C SER A 247 -36.68 46.64 -11.49
N GLY A 248 -36.64 47.93 -11.81
CA GLY A 248 -35.57 48.85 -11.37
C GLY A 248 -34.33 48.89 -12.27
N TYR A 249 -34.33 48.16 -13.40
CA TYR A 249 -33.25 48.17 -14.39
C TYR A 249 -33.76 48.61 -15.78
N PRO A 250 -32.86 49.12 -16.65
CA PRO A 250 -31.48 49.50 -16.34
C PRO A 250 -31.42 50.74 -15.42
N LYS A 251 -30.33 50.90 -14.67
CA LYS A 251 -30.14 52.04 -13.75
C LYS A 251 -28.69 52.53 -13.74
N ALA A 252 -28.50 53.76 -13.25
CA ALA A 252 -27.20 54.28 -12.88
C ALA A 252 -27.01 54.19 -11.36
N GLU A 253 -25.84 53.76 -10.90
CA GLU A 253 -25.44 53.69 -9.50
C GLU A 253 -23.96 54.02 -9.33
N ASN A 254 -23.46 54.06 -8.09
CA ASN A 254 -22.07 54.43 -7.79
C ASN A 254 -21.62 55.72 -8.52
N ILE A 255 -22.44 56.76 -8.42
CA ILE A 255 -22.25 58.01 -9.15
C ILE A 255 -21.16 58.82 -8.45
N TYR A 256 -20.01 58.93 -9.11
CA TYR A 256 -18.84 59.66 -8.65
C TYR A 256 -18.57 60.89 -9.53
N GLY A 257 -17.47 61.59 -9.27
CA GLY A 257 -17.14 62.85 -9.96
C GLY A 257 -16.94 62.69 -11.46
N GLU A 258 -16.19 61.67 -11.85
CA GLU A 258 -15.78 61.45 -13.25
C GLU A 258 -16.25 60.10 -13.78
N SER A 259 -17.10 59.40 -13.01
CA SER A 259 -17.58 58.07 -13.37
C SER A 259 -18.93 57.74 -12.74
N PHE A 260 -19.61 56.76 -13.29
CA PHE A 260 -20.75 56.09 -12.67
C PHE A 260 -20.88 54.67 -13.24
N ASP A 261 -21.59 53.81 -12.53
CA ASP A 261 -21.90 52.46 -12.97
C ASP A 261 -23.27 52.43 -13.64
N PHE A 262 -23.31 51.90 -14.86
CA PHE A 262 -24.54 51.56 -15.57
C PHE A 262 -24.81 50.07 -15.42
N SER A 263 -25.88 49.75 -14.74
CA SER A 263 -26.22 48.38 -14.38
C SER A 263 -27.46 47.93 -15.13
N ASN A 264 -27.43 46.71 -15.66
CA ASN A 264 -28.59 46.08 -16.28
C ASN A 264 -28.78 44.64 -15.76
N LYS A 265 -30.04 44.23 -15.69
CA LYS A 265 -30.46 42.87 -15.35
C LYS A 265 -31.73 42.56 -16.12
N LEU A 266 -31.77 41.40 -16.78
CA LEU A 266 -32.86 40.98 -17.65
C LEU A 266 -33.48 39.67 -17.15
N ASN A 267 -34.67 39.33 -17.63
CA ASN A 267 -35.34 38.05 -17.35
C ASN A 267 -34.72 36.86 -18.11
N GLU A 268 -33.85 37.12 -19.09
CA GLU A 268 -33.19 36.11 -19.91
C GLU A 268 -31.81 36.54 -20.41
N VAL A 269 -31.10 35.60 -21.05
CA VAL A 269 -29.78 35.85 -21.61
C VAL A 269 -29.91 36.73 -22.84
N ALA A 270 -29.12 37.80 -22.91
CA ALA A 270 -29.19 38.75 -24.01
C ALA A 270 -27.96 39.64 -24.05
N LYS A 271 -27.81 40.35 -25.17
CA LYS A 271 -26.85 41.44 -25.30
C LYS A 271 -27.59 42.75 -25.14
N THR A 272 -27.16 43.59 -24.20
CA THR A 272 -27.62 44.97 -24.10
C THR A 272 -26.62 45.89 -24.77
N TYR A 273 -27.00 46.44 -25.92
CA TYR A 273 -26.25 47.49 -26.59
C TYR A 273 -26.53 48.82 -25.92
N TYR A 274 -25.50 49.62 -25.69
CA TYR A 274 -25.65 50.92 -25.05
C TYR A 274 -24.79 52.00 -25.71
N VAL A 275 -25.26 53.24 -25.61
CA VAL A 275 -24.50 54.44 -25.93
C VAL A 275 -24.68 55.49 -24.84
N LEU A 276 -23.57 56.13 -24.46
CA LEU A 276 -23.53 57.27 -23.55
C LEU A 276 -23.43 58.55 -24.37
N VAL A 277 -24.31 59.51 -24.10
CA VAL A 277 -24.35 60.80 -24.78
C VAL A 277 -24.60 61.93 -23.77
N PRO A 278 -24.29 63.20 -24.11
CA PRO A 278 -24.68 64.34 -23.28
C PRO A 278 -26.21 64.36 -23.04
N SER A 279 -26.63 64.78 -21.85
CA SER A 279 -28.05 64.86 -21.51
C SER A 279 -28.79 65.82 -22.46
N GLY A 280 -30.03 65.46 -22.80
CA GLY A 280 -30.86 66.19 -23.77
C GLY A 280 -30.64 65.79 -25.24
N SER A 281 -29.71 64.87 -25.53
CA SER A 281 -29.55 64.30 -26.88
C SER A 281 -30.81 63.54 -27.33
N ALA A 282 -31.14 63.62 -28.62
CA ALA A 282 -32.25 62.87 -29.22
C ALA A 282 -32.01 61.34 -29.13
N GLN A 283 -33.08 60.57 -29.08
CA GLN A 283 -33.04 59.10 -28.98
C GLN A 283 -32.45 58.48 -30.27
N PRO A 284 -31.37 57.69 -30.20
CA PRO A 284 -30.84 56.94 -31.34
C PRO A 284 -31.79 55.82 -31.81
N THR A 285 -31.64 55.37 -33.04
CA THR A 285 -32.30 54.14 -33.55
C THR A 285 -31.58 52.88 -33.05
N VAL A 286 -32.24 51.72 -33.12
CA VAL A 286 -31.63 50.41 -32.77
C VAL A 286 -30.37 50.14 -33.60
N ALA A 287 -30.40 50.46 -34.90
CA ALA A 287 -29.24 50.31 -35.78
C ALA A 287 -28.07 51.21 -35.34
N GLN A 288 -28.36 52.46 -34.95
CA GLN A 288 -27.35 53.38 -34.42
C GLN A 288 -26.79 52.91 -33.07
N LEU A 289 -27.62 52.40 -32.16
CA LEU A 289 -27.19 51.80 -30.89
C LEU A 289 -26.22 50.63 -31.10
N LYS A 290 -26.56 49.70 -31.99
CA LYS A 290 -25.69 48.56 -32.34
C LYS A 290 -24.38 49.00 -33.00
N ALA A 291 -24.40 50.09 -33.76
CA ALA A 291 -23.21 50.69 -34.37
C ALA A 291 -22.41 51.61 -33.42
N GLY A 292 -22.86 51.79 -32.17
CA GLY A 292 -22.21 52.69 -31.21
C GLY A 292 -22.33 54.18 -31.53
N GLN A 293 -23.39 54.57 -32.24
CA GLN A 293 -23.64 55.93 -32.73
C GLN A 293 -24.76 56.64 -31.94
N ASN A 294 -24.71 57.96 -31.92
CA ASN A 294 -25.80 58.82 -31.44
C ASN A 294 -26.89 59.01 -32.53
N ALA A 295 -27.94 59.79 -32.22
CA ALA A 295 -29.05 60.02 -33.14
C ALA A 295 -28.68 60.75 -34.44
N THR A 296 -27.55 61.47 -34.50
CA THR A 296 -27.07 62.14 -35.72
C THR A 296 -26.20 61.24 -36.59
N GLY A 297 -25.98 59.97 -36.22
CA GLY A 297 -25.14 59.02 -36.95
C GLY A 297 -23.64 59.17 -36.71
N THR A 298 -23.23 59.94 -35.70
CA THR A 298 -21.83 60.07 -35.28
C THR A 298 -21.54 59.17 -34.08
N ALA A 299 -20.29 58.79 -33.83
CA ALA A 299 -19.94 57.99 -32.65
C ALA A 299 -20.42 58.63 -31.34
N ALA A 300 -20.97 57.83 -30.44
CA ALA A 300 -21.36 58.28 -29.10
C ALA A 300 -20.13 58.55 -28.22
N LEU A 301 -20.32 59.21 -27.07
CA LEU A 301 -19.21 59.56 -26.17
C LEU A 301 -18.49 58.30 -25.66
N GLN A 302 -19.28 57.30 -25.27
CA GLN A 302 -18.85 55.92 -25.05
C GLN A 302 -19.96 55.00 -25.51
N SER A 303 -19.61 53.79 -25.95
CA SER A 303 -20.58 52.79 -26.39
C SER A 303 -20.06 51.40 -26.11
N GLY A 304 -20.90 50.39 -26.27
CA GLY A 304 -20.49 49.01 -26.13
C GLY A 304 -21.67 48.07 -25.95
N LEU A 305 -21.35 46.89 -25.44
CA LEU A 305 -22.29 45.83 -25.16
C LEU A 305 -22.07 45.30 -23.74
N LEU A 306 -23.16 45.06 -23.03
CA LEU A 306 -23.18 44.23 -21.83
C LEU A 306 -23.66 42.83 -22.25
N ASP A 307 -22.83 41.83 -21.97
CA ASP A 307 -23.18 40.42 -22.22
C ASP A 307 -23.80 39.82 -20.96
N ILE A 308 -25.10 39.54 -21.02
CA ILE A 308 -25.86 39.02 -19.87
C ILE A 308 -25.93 37.50 -20.04
N THR A 309 -24.91 36.84 -19.51
CA THR A 309 -24.75 35.37 -19.59
C THR A 309 -25.49 34.64 -18.47
N ASN A 310 -25.82 35.33 -17.37
CA ASN A 310 -26.62 34.81 -16.26
C ASN A 310 -27.73 35.83 -15.87
N PRO A 311 -29.02 35.54 -16.14
CA PRO A 311 -30.14 36.44 -15.82
C PRO A 311 -30.35 36.69 -14.32
N ALA A 312 -29.78 35.84 -13.45
CA ALA A 312 -29.84 36.02 -12.00
C ALA A 312 -28.91 37.13 -11.49
N GLU A 313 -27.88 37.48 -12.25
CA GLU A 313 -26.83 38.44 -11.86
C GLU A 313 -27.09 39.83 -12.46
N THR A 314 -26.61 40.86 -11.78
CA THR A 314 -26.55 42.22 -12.34
C THR A 314 -25.24 42.40 -13.08
N VAL A 315 -25.31 42.85 -14.34
CA VAL A 315 -24.12 43.16 -15.14
C VAL A 315 -23.90 44.66 -15.13
N VAL A 316 -22.67 45.09 -14.86
CA VAL A 316 -22.32 46.49 -14.61
C VAL A 316 -21.27 46.98 -15.62
N LYS A 317 -21.52 48.13 -16.24
CA LYS A 317 -20.55 48.92 -17.00
C LYS A 317 -20.18 50.17 -16.22
N ASN A 318 -18.91 50.28 -15.80
CA ASN A 318 -18.39 51.56 -15.33
C ASN A 318 -18.09 52.49 -16.52
N PHE A 319 -18.76 53.64 -16.57
CA PHE A 319 -18.40 54.77 -17.42
C PHE A 319 -17.43 55.66 -16.65
N ALA A 320 -16.23 55.89 -17.17
CA ALA A 320 -15.19 56.71 -16.55
C ALA A 320 -14.66 57.78 -17.51
N GLY A 321 -13.88 58.74 -16.99
CA GLY A 321 -13.34 59.85 -17.79
C GLY A 321 -14.37 60.91 -18.16
N LEU A 322 -15.42 61.04 -17.35
CA LEU A 322 -16.50 62.01 -17.51
C LEU A 322 -16.15 63.33 -16.82
N SER A 323 -16.82 64.40 -17.22
CA SER A 323 -16.64 65.71 -16.60
C SER A 323 -17.42 65.80 -15.27
N LEU A 324 -16.87 66.52 -14.29
CA LEU A 324 -17.51 66.79 -13.00
C LEU A 324 -18.85 67.51 -13.18
N GLY A 325 -19.84 67.18 -12.34
CA GLY A 325 -21.14 67.88 -12.29
C GLY A 325 -21.95 67.84 -13.60
N THR A 326 -21.63 66.93 -14.51
CA THR A 326 -22.14 66.94 -15.89
C THR A 326 -23.24 65.88 -16.06
N SER A 327 -24.33 66.26 -16.72
CA SER A 327 -25.47 65.36 -16.97
C SER A 327 -25.30 64.60 -18.29
N TYR A 328 -25.53 63.29 -18.23
CA TYR A 328 -25.47 62.35 -19.36
C TYR A 328 -26.77 61.54 -19.46
N SER A 329 -26.99 60.95 -20.63
CA SER A 329 -28.03 59.97 -20.88
C SER A 329 -27.41 58.69 -21.45
N VAL A 330 -27.73 57.54 -20.88
CA VAL A 330 -27.42 56.22 -21.44
C VAL A 330 -28.66 55.72 -22.16
N PHE A 331 -28.57 55.55 -23.47
CA PHE A 331 -29.57 54.82 -24.24
C PHE A 331 -29.15 53.36 -24.35
N SER A 332 -30.08 52.43 -24.21
CA SER A 332 -29.78 51.00 -24.34
C SER A 332 -30.95 50.18 -24.88
N VAL A 333 -30.63 49.09 -25.57
CA VAL A 333 -31.61 48.12 -26.09
C VAL A 333 -31.05 46.72 -25.97
N SER A 334 -31.88 45.75 -25.60
CA SER A 334 -31.47 44.36 -25.44
C SER A 334 -32.00 43.48 -26.57
N GLU A 335 -31.17 42.55 -27.01
CA GLU A 335 -31.46 41.55 -28.04
C GLU A 335 -31.03 40.18 -27.53
N ASP A 336 -31.93 39.20 -27.60
CA ASP A 336 -31.60 37.83 -27.23
C ASP A 336 -30.75 37.13 -28.32
N PRO A 337 -30.17 35.95 -28.03
CA PRO A 337 -29.48 35.15 -29.04
C PRO A 337 -30.37 34.67 -30.19
N TYR A 338 -31.69 34.79 -30.07
CA TYR A 338 -32.67 34.35 -31.06
C TYR A 338 -33.07 35.44 -32.06
N GLY A 339 -32.64 36.69 -31.83
CA GLY A 339 -32.89 37.85 -32.68
C GLY A 339 -34.11 38.68 -32.26
N ASN A 340 -34.74 38.37 -31.12
CA ASN A 340 -35.84 39.19 -30.60
C ASN A 340 -35.26 40.41 -29.88
N ILE A 341 -35.67 41.60 -30.34
CA ILE A 341 -35.18 42.89 -29.85
C ILE A 341 -36.27 43.56 -29.01
N GLN A 342 -35.88 44.17 -27.90
CA GLN A 342 -36.77 45.03 -27.11
C GLN A 342 -37.48 46.06 -27.99
N SER A 343 -38.80 46.15 -27.85
CA SER A 343 -39.63 47.08 -28.61
C SER A 343 -39.43 48.55 -28.19
N VAL A 344 -38.76 48.79 -27.07
CA VAL A 344 -38.49 50.12 -26.50
C VAL A 344 -37.00 50.25 -26.21
N ILE A 345 -36.42 51.39 -26.59
CA ILE A 345 -35.06 51.79 -26.20
C ILE A 345 -35.15 52.41 -24.80
N ASN A 346 -34.42 51.84 -23.85
CA ASN A 346 -34.33 52.36 -22.49
C ASN A 346 -33.46 53.62 -22.46
N LYS A 347 -33.81 54.56 -21.59
CA LYS A 347 -33.05 55.78 -21.31
C LYS A 347 -32.81 55.90 -19.80
N VAL A 348 -31.55 56.03 -19.40
CA VAL A 348 -31.15 56.32 -18.02
C VAL A 348 -30.42 57.64 -17.99
N ASP A 349 -30.98 58.63 -17.29
CA ASP A 349 -30.34 59.92 -17.06
C ASP A 349 -29.52 59.90 -15.76
N VAL A 350 -28.34 60.51 -15.78
CA VAL A 350 -27.42 60.54 -14.63
C VAL A 350 -26.58 61.82 -14.65
N THR A 351 -26.32 62.39 -13.48
CA THR A 351 -25.44 63.55 -13.32
C THR A 351 -24.25 63.14 -12.46
N THR A 352 -23.03 63.27 -12.97
CA THR A 352 -21.82 62.99 -12.17
C THR A 352 -21.69 63.97 -11.00
N ALA A 353 -21.00 63.57 -9.93
CA ALA A 353 -20.79 64.43 -8.78
C ALA A 353 -19.93 65.66 -9.15
N SER A 354 -20.12 66.78 -8.46
CA SER A 354 -19.35 68.01 -8.69
C SER A 354 -18.00 68.04 -7.98
N VAL A 355 -17.59 66.93 -7.35
CA VAL A 355 -16.34 66.79 -6.61
C VAL A 355 -15.50 65.62 -7.15
N PRO A 356 -14.17 65.74 -7.21
CA PRO A 356 -13.30 64.63 -7.63
C PRO A 356 -13.49 63.40 -6.74
N THR A 357 -13.45 62.21 -7.35
CA THR A 357 -13.63 60.95 -6.62
C THR A 357 -12.42 60.68 -5.71
N PRO A 358 -12.62 60.44 -4.40
CA PRO A 358 -11.59 59.90 -3.52
C PRO A 358 -11.10 58.56 -4.05
N LEU A 359 -9.77 58.39 -4.15
CA LEU A 359 -9.15 57.14 -4.55
C LEU A 359 -8.15 56.70 -3.48
N VAL A 360 -8.35 55.50 -2.96
CA VAL A 360 -7.41 54.82 -2.06
C VAL A 360 -6.63 53.76 -2.86
N SER A 361 -5.33 53.64 -2.61
CA SER A 361 -4.42 52.74 -3.33
C SER A 361 -3.49 52.02 -2.35
N PRO A 362 -3.75 50.73 -2.02
CA PRO A 362 -2.77 49.89 -1.35
C PRO A 362 -1.61 49.52 -2.31
N SER A 363 -0.40 49.35 -1.79
CA SER A 363 0.79 49.05 -2.59
C SER A 363 0.90 47.59 -3.05
N VAL A 364 0.02 46.71 -2.56
CA VAL A 364 -0.05 45.29 -2.90
C VAL A 364 -1.49 44.90 -3.17
N ALA A 365 -1.71 43.84 -3.95
CA ALA A 365 -3.03 43.24 -4.17
C ALA A 365 -3.29 42.05 -3.23
N SER A 366 -2.23 41.42 -2.71
CA SER A 366 -2.31 40.25 -1.87
C SER A 366 -1.15 40.17 -0.87
N LEU A 367 -1.34 39.48 0.25
CA LEU A 367 -0.29 39.08 1.19
C LEU A 367 -0.48 37.62 1.59
N ASP A 368 0.61 36.84 1.53
CA ASP A 368 0.66 35.48 2.07
C ASP A 368 1.45 35.48 3.38
N LEU A 369 0.77 35.20 4.48
CA LEU A 369 1.32 35.20 5.83
C LEU A 369 2.00 33.86 6.17
N GLY A 370 2.01 32.90 5.23
CA GLY A 370 2.73 31.63 5.34
C GLY A 370 2.15 30.68 6.38
N PHE A 371 3.02 29.85 6.96
CA PHE A 371 2.65 28.85 7.96
C PHE A 371 2.80 29.41 9.38
N SER A 372 1.85 29.10 10.25
CA SER A 372 1.94 29.44 11.67
C SER A 372 1.32 28.34 12.54
N GLN A 373 1.94 28.09 13.68
CA GLN A 373 1.39 27.17 14.67
C GLN A 373 -0.01 27.61 15.07
N SER A 374 -0.96 26.68 15.11
CA SER A 374 -2.33 27.00 15.55
C SER A 374 -2.34 27.65 16.93
N ASN A 375 -3.12 28.73 17.04
CA ASN A 375 -3.28 29.65 18.17
C ASN A 375 -2.07 30.55 18.48
N PHE A 376 -1.05 30.56 17.64
CA PHE A 376 0.07 31.49 17.72
C PHE A 376 0.06 32.43 16.53
N ALA A 377 0.54 33.65 16.78
CA ALA A 377 0.54 34.67 15.76
C ALA A 377 1.74 34.52 14.82
N SER A 378 1.54 34.75 13.53
CA SER A 378 2.57 34.79 12.51
C SER A 378 3.57 35.92 12.76
N ASP A 379 4.68 35.88 12.00
CA ASP A 379 5.46 37.09 11.77
C ASP A 379 4.58 38.18 11.15
N VAL A 380 4.92 39.44 11.41
CA VAL A 380 4.17 40.58 10.87
C VAL A 380 4.65 40.88 9.46
N LEU A 381 3.71 40.94 8.50
CA LEU A 381 3.94 41.51 7.18
C LEU A 381 3.38 42.92 7.10
N SER A 382 3.76 43.68 6.07
CA SER A 382 3.26 45.04 5.90
C SER A 382 3.17 45.49 4.44
N TYR A 383 2.34 46.50 4.21
CA TYR A 383 2.22 47.19 2.92
C TYR A 383 1.98 48.69 3.14
N LYS A 384 2.04 49.48 2.08
CA LYS A 384 1.82 50.93 2.10
C LYS A 384 0.43 51.27 1.56
N ILE A 385 -0.16 52.35 2.07
CA ILE A 385 -1.44 52.89 1.57
C ILE A 385 -1.26 54.35 1.17
N GLN A 386 -1.88 54.76 0.06
CA GLN A 386 -1.96 56.15 -0.39
C GLN A 386 -3.42 56.51 -0.66
N ALA A 387 -3.76 57.81 -0.61
CA ALA A 387 -5.01 58.29 -1.17
C ALA A 387 -4.86 59.63 -1.90
N VAL A 388 -5.80 59.93 -2.81
CA VAL A 388 -5.95 61.22 -3.48
C VAL A 388 -7.41 61.68 -3.41
N ASN A 389 -7.65 63.00 -3.45
CA ASN A 389 -8.98 63.63 -3.40
C ASN A 389 -9.82 63.25 -2.16
N LEU A 390 -9.15 62.91 -1.06
CA LEU A 390 -9.80 62.40 0.15
C LEU A 390 -10.50 63.54 0.93
N THR A 391 -11.77 63.35 1.28
CA THR A 391 -12.57 64.30 2.08
C THR A 391 -13.07 63.71 3.40
N ASN A 392 -12.97 62.39 3.56
CA ASN A 392 -13.37 61.62 4.74
C ASN A 392 -12.29 60.59 5.06
N ASP A 393 -12.25 60.13 6.31
CA ASP A 393 -11.27 59.13 6.74
C ASP A 393 -11.38 57.81 5.95
N VAL A 394 -10.28 57.05 5.92
CA VAL A 394 -10.23 55.70 5.34
C VAL A 394 -10.28 54.68 6.48
N VAL A 395 -11.31 53.83 6.47
CA VAL A 395 -11.46 52.72 7.41
C VAL A 395 -10.97 51.43 6.76
N LEU A 396 -9.99 50.79 7.38
CA LEU A 396 -9.56 49.44 7.02
C LEU A 396 -10.26 48.43 7.92
N THR A 397 -10.74 47.34 7.34
CA THR A 397 -11.37 46.22 8.07
C THR A 397 -10.82 44.89 7.58
N SER A 398 -10.27 44.08 8.47
CA SER A 398 -9.78 42.73 8.18
C SER A 398 -10.81 41.65 8.52
N THR A 399 -10.77 40.55 7.80
CA THR A 399 -11.52 39.33 8.12
C THR A 399 -10.96 38.59 9.35
N ALA A 400 -11.72 37.68 9.92
CA ALA A 400 -11.31 36.87 11.08
C ALA A 400 -9.96 36.16 10.87
N ASN A 401 -9.24 35.91 11.97
CA ASN A 401 -7.86 35.37 12.03
C ASN A 401 -6.76 36.28 11.45
N PHE A 402 -7.13 37.42 10.86
CA PHE A 402 -6.20 38.47 10.44
C PHE A 402 -6.45 39.74 11.24
N SER A 403 -5.38 40.38 11.68
CA SER A 403 -5.44 41.64 12.42
C SER A 403 -4.49 42.66 11.81
N ILE A 404 -4.84 43.93 11.93
CA ILE A 404 -4.14 45.04 11.29
C ILE A 404 -3.75 46.10 12.31
N SER A 405 -2.68 46.85 12.03
CA SER A 405 -2.13 47.87 12.92
C SER A 405 -1.49 49.03 12.15
N LYS A 406 -1.49 50.22 12.77
CA LYS A 406 -0.78 51.42 12.29
C LYS A 406 0.64 51.54 12.87
N ASP A 407 0.88 50.94 14.03
CA ASP A 407 2.07 51.17 14.87
C ASP A 407 2.90 49.90 15.12
N ASN A 408 2.46 48.76 14.59
CA ASN A 408 3.06 47.43 14.79
C ASN A 408 3.04 46.93 16.25
N THR A 409 2.19 47.49 17.09
CA THR A 409 2.05 47.09 18.51
C THR A 409 0.59 46.83 18.88
N THR A 410 -0.32 47.69 18.45
CA THR A 410 -1.76 47.58 18.71
C THR A 410 -2.45 47.00 17.47
N PHE A 411 -2.86 45.73 17.56
CA PHE A 411 -3.54 45.02 16.47
C PHE A 411 -5.04 44.90 16.73
N SER A 412 -5.85 45.17 15.71
CA SER A 412 -7.32 45.10 15.77
C SER A 412 -7.89 44.57 14.44
N SER A 413 -9.20 44.30 14.39
CA SER A 413 -9.89 43.98 13.13
C SER A 413 -10.23 45.21 12.29
N SER A 414 -10.07 46.41 12.84
CA SER A 414 -10.31 47.66 12.13
C SER A 414 -9.41 48.79 12.62
N VAL A 415 -8.83 49.54 11.68
CA VAL A 415 -8.04 50.75 11.94
C VAL A 415 -8.51 51.87 11.02
N THR A 416 -8.42 53.11 11.49
CA THR A 416 -8.80 54.29 10.72
C THR A 416 -7.57 55.16 10.41
N PHE A 417 -7.41 55.52 9.14
CA PHE A 417 -6.48 56.54 8.68
C PHE A 417 -7.24 57.84 8.45
N THR A 418 -6.87 58.88 9.19
CA THR A 418 -7.51 60.18 9.05
C THR A 418 -7.14 60.85 7.73
N VAL A 419 -7.91 61.85 7.29
CA VAL A 419 -7.52 62.66 6.12
C VAL A 419 -6.11 63.24 6.27
N ALA A 420 -5.72 63.64 7.48
CA ALA A 420 -4.38 64.16 7.76
C ALA A 420 -3.28 63.10 7.63
N ASP A 421 -3.56 61.83 7.94
CA ASP A 421 -2.60 60.73 7.83
C ASP A 421 -2.18 60.44 6.37
N LEU A 422 -3.02 60.82 5.40
CA LEU A 422 -2.86 60.54 3.97
C LEU A 422 -2.66 61.81 3.13
N ALA A 423 -2.60 62.99 3.77
CA ALA A 423 -2.39 64.26 3.09
C ALA A 423 -0.97 64.37 2.48
N SER A 424 -0.77 65.31 1.56
CA SER A 424 0.54 65.63 0.97
C SER A 424 1.31 64.43 0.38
N ASN A 425 0.59 63.47 -0.21
CA ASN A 425 1.14 62.22 -0.75
C ASN A 425 1.82 61.30 0.28
N ALA A 426 1.40 61.37 1.56
CA ALA A 426 1.88 60.45 2.58
C ALA A 426 1.53 58.99 2.24
N THR A 427 2.47 58.08 2.56
CA THR A 427 2.33 56.63 2.35
C THR A 427 2.55 55.86 3.66
N PRO A 428 1.63 55.96 4.65
CA PRO A 428 1.80 55.26 5.91
C PRO A 428 1.79 53.73 5.72
N THR A 429 2.39 53.03 6.68
CA THR A 429 2.47 51.56 6.69
C THR A 429 1.22 50.97 7.33
N VAL A 430 0.72 49.87 6.77
CA VAL A 430 -0.24 48.96 7.40
C VAL A 430 0.49 47.68 7.75
N TYR A 431 0.47 47.30 9.03
CA TYR A 431 1.02 46.05 9.52
C TYR A 431 -0.09 45.00 9.62
N VAL A 432 0.20 43.76 9.25
CA VAL A 432 -0.76 42.65 9.16
C VAL A 432 -0.20 41.43 9.87
N LYS A 433 -1.04 40.79 10.68
CA LYS A 433 -0.70 39.59 11.43
C LYS A 433 -1.79 38.53 11.28
N PHE A 434 -1.38 37.27 11.18
CA PHE A 434 -2.26 36.12 11.08
C PHE A 434 -2.21 35.30 12.38
N THR A 435 -3.33 34.77 12.84
CA THR A 435 -3.40 33.88 14.02
C THR A 435 -4.42 32.78 13.72
N PRO A 436 -3.98 31.63 13.18
CA PRO A 436 -4.87 30.53 12.82
C PRO A 436 -5.46 29.87 14.05
N ASN A 437 -6.74 29.53 14.01
CA ASN A 437 -7.41 28.75 15.06
C ASN A 437 -7.71 27.30 14.64
N ALA A 438 -7.23 26.85 13.47
CA ALA A 438 -7.38 25.49 12.96
C ALA A 438 -6.21 25.10 12.05
N LEU A 439 -6.06 23.80 11.77
CA LEU A 439 -5.00 23.22 10.94
C LEU A 439 -5.38 23.20 9.45
N THR A 440 -5.67 24.36 8.88
CA THR A 440 -6.15 24.50 7.49
C THR A 440 -5.59 25.77 6.84
N GLY A 441 -5.74 25.87 5.52
CA GLY A 441 -5.60 27.14 4.81
C GLY A 441 -6.74 28.11 5.13
N PHE A 442 -6.40 29.37 5.33
CA PHE A 442 -7.30 30.50 5.53
C PHE A 442 -7.15 31.49 4.40
N SER A 443 -8.27 31.90 3.82
CA SER A 443 -8.35 33.05 2.93
C SER A 443 -9.07 34.20 3.63
N GLY A 444 -8.55 35.42 3.47
CA GLY A 444 -9.12 36.61 4.07
C GLY A 444 -8.95 37.83 3.18
N GLN A 445 -9.36 38.99 3.69
CA GLN A 445 -9.17 40.26 3.01
C GLN A 445 -9.09 41.45 3.98
N ILE A 446 -8.50 42.54 3.50
CA ILE A 446 -8.56 43.87 4.12
C ILE A 446 -9.32 44.80 3.17
N ALA A 447 -10.49 45.25 3.60
CA ALA A 447 -11.30 46.22 2.88
C ALA A 447 -10.90 47.65 3.28
N HIS A 448 -10.62 48.50 2.30
CA HIS A 448 -10.24 49.90 2.46
C HIS A 448 -11.39 50.77 1.95
N ALA A 449 -12.15 51.37 2.85
CA ALA A 449 -13.35 52.13 2.51
C ALA A 449 -13.22 53.60 2.92
N THR A 450 -13.72 54.51 2.08
CA THR A 450 -13.89 55.94 2.39
C THR A 450 -15.18 56.44 1.78
N THR A 451 -15.83 57.41 2.42
CA THR A 451 -17.09 57.97 1.93
C THR A 451 -16.90 58.66 0.57
N GLY A 452 -17.73 58.32 -0.42
CA GLY A 452 -17.70 58.93 -1.75
C GLY A 452 -16.67 58.34 -2.72
N GLY A 453 -15.90 57.32 -2.30
CA GLY A 453 -14.95 56.59 -3.16
C GLY A 453 -15.18 55.06 -3.13
N PRO A 454 -14.66 54.32 -4.12
CA PRO A 454 -14.80 52.87 -4.19
C PRO A 454 -13.96 52.16 -3.12
N THR A 455 -14.45 51.01 -2.62
CA THR A 455 -13.69 50.16 -1.70
C THR A 455 -12.57 49.40 -2.42
N ARG A 456 -11.36 49.34 -1.83
CA ARG A 456 -10.24 48.53 -2.33
C ARG A 456 -9.97 47.33 -1.44
N ILE A 457 -9.56 46.22 -2.04
CA ILE A 457 -9.31 44.95 -1.35
C ILE A 457 -7.83 44.58 -1.47
N VAL A 458 -7.24 44.20 -0.33
CA VAL A 458 -6.01 43.39 -0.28
C VAL A 458 -6.40 42.00 0.17
N THR A 459 -6.15 40.98 -0.66
CA THR A 459 -6.44 39.58 -0.31
C THR A 459 -5.37 39.03 0.62
N LEU A 460 -5.75 38.14 1.54
CA LEU A 460 -4.86 37.54 2.53
C LEU A 460 -4.92 36.02 2.44
N SER A 461 -3.78 35.36 2.61
CA SER A 461 -3.68 33.91 2.83
C SER A 461 -2.79 33.59 4.03
N GLY A 462 -3.00 32.41 4.60
CA GLY A 462 -2.14 31.83 5.62
C GLY A 462 -2.59 30.41 5.97
N VAL A 463 -1.70 29.60 6.52
CA VAL A 463 -2.00 28.19 6.84
C VAL A 463 -1.69 27.91 8.31
N GLY A 464 -2.66 27.37 9.03
CA GLY A 464 -2.44 26.84 10.37
C GLY A 464 -1.82 25.44 10.32
N ILE A 465 -0.75 25.23 11.08
CA ILE A 465 -0.02 23.95 11.15
C ILE A 465 0.12 23.44 12.59
N ASN A 466 0.46 22.16 12.72
CA ASN A 466 0.91 21.56 13.98
C ASN A 466 2.42 21.30 13.90
N ALA A 467 3.22 22.26 14.34
CA ALA A 467 4.67 22.17 14.34
C ALA A 467 5.23 21.10 15.29
N TYR A 468 4.41 20.57 16.21
CA TYR A 468 4.80 19.53 17.16
C TYR A 468 4.59 18.11 16.64
N GLN A 469 3.92 17.94 15.49
CA GLN A 469 3.65 16.61 14.95
C GLN A 469 3.66 16.62 13.42
N GLN A 470 4.54 15.81 12.83
CA GLN A 470 4.65 15.66 11.38
C GLN A 470 4.99 14.21 11.01
N GLY A 471 4.06 13.52 10.34
CA GLY A 471 4.27 12.15 9.86
C GLY A 471 4.66 12.04 8.39
N PHE A 472 5.21 13.11 7.77
CA PHE A 472 5.73 13.17 6.39
C PHE A 472 4.97 12.40 5.27
N ASN A 473 3.65 12.20 5.43
CA ASN A 473 2.82 11.43 4.51
C ASN A 473 2.39 12.19 3.25
N ASP A 474 2.55 13.51 3.24
CA ASP A 474 2.25 14.36 2.09
C ASP A 474 3.49 14.53 1.20
N LEU A 475 3.35 14.27 -0.10
CA LEU A 475 4.42 14.50 -1.09
C LEU A 475 4.86 15.96 -1.17
N ASN A 476 3.98 16.89 -0.80
CA ASN A 476 4.23 18.33 -0.78
C ASN A 476 4.64 18.84 0.60
N VAL A 477 4.98 17.95 1.54
CA VAL A 477 5.29 18.35 2.93
C VAL A 477 6.35 19.44 3.02
N LEU A 478 7.37 19.43 2.15
CA LEU A 478 8.42 20.45 2.10
C LEU A 478 7.98 21.80 1.52
N THR A 479 6.74 21.92 1.03
CA THR A 479 6.16 23.15 0.50
C THR A 479 4.88 23.59 1.21
N ASN A 480 4.18 22.68 1.93
CA ASN A 480 2.88 22.96 2.52
C ASN A 480 2.75 22.74 4.05
N SER A 481 3.84 22.44 4.75
CA SER A 481 3.80 22.15 6.20
C SER A 481 4.66 23.07 7.07
N GLY A 482 5.36 24.03 6.46
CA GLY A 482 6.34 24.88 7.13
C GLY A 482 7.72 24.22 7.36
N TRP A 483 7.88 22.95 7.02
CA TRP A 483 9.20 22.31 6.95
C TRP A 483 9.96 22.82 5.73
N THR A 484 11.22 23.21 5.93
CA THR A 484 12.05 23.80 4.88
C THR A 484 13.32 23.00 4.67
N GLN A 485 13.76 22.92 3.42
CA GLN A 485 15.07 22.38 3.08
C GLN A 485 16.04 23.48 2.60
N PHE A 486 17.31 23.39 2.99
CA PHE A 486 18.39 24.25 2.51
C PHE A 486 19.56 23.41 1.99
N ASP A 487 19.84 23.52 0.70
CA ASP A 487 20.87 22.77 0.01
C ASP A 487 22.11 23.68 -0.16
N LEU A 488 23.14 23.51 0.69
CA LEU A 488 24.32 24.39 0.70
C LEU A 488 25.48 23.84 -0.14
N ALA A 489 25.60 22.52 -0.26
CA ALA A 489 26.63 21.86 -1.05
C ALA A 489 26.14 20.46 -1.49
N GLY A 490 26.64 19.95 -2.62
CA GLY A 490 26.15 18.70 -3.22
C GLY A 490 24.84 18.91 -3.99
N PRO A 491 24.84 19.66 -5.11
CA PRO A 491 23.61 20.17 -5.73
C PRO A 491 22.73 19.09 -6.38
N LEU A 492 23.18 17.83 -6.47
CA LEU A 492 22.44 16.78 -7.16
C LEU A 492 21.40 16.14 -6.25
N ASN A 493 21.70 16.00 -4.96
CA ASN A 493 20.80 15.35 -4.00
C ASN A 493 20.37 16.34 -2.93
N LYS A 494 19.10 16.27 -2.57
CA LYS A 494 18.47 17.13 -1.57
C LYS A 494 17.41 16.37 -0.82
N TRP A 495 16.93 16.93 0.27
CA TRP A 495 15.82 16.34 1.01
C TRP A 495 14.58 16.25 0.11
N ALA A 496 13.98 15.08 0.03
CA ALA A 496 12.81 14.88 -0.82
C ALA A 496 11.77 14.03 -0.10
N ALA A 497 10.50 14.37 -0.31
CA ALA A 497 9.41 13.50 0.09
C ALA A 497 9.40 12.24 -0.78
N THR A 498 9.03 11.10 -0.20
CA THR A 498 8.93 9.82 -0.89
C THR A 498 7.69 9.08 -0.43
N THR A 499 7.08 8.28 -1.31
CA THR A 499 5.95 7.39 -1.00
C THR A 499 6.28 5.91 -1.16
N VAL A 500 7.55 5.58 -1.45
CA VAL A 500 7.95 4.18 -1.60
C VAL A 500 7.90 3.53 -0.22
N THR A 501 7.13 2.45 -0.11
CA THR A 501 6.98 1.66 1.10
C THR A 501 8.31 1.04 1.50
N ARG A 502 9.00 1.68 2.45
CA ARG A 502 10.31 1.25 2.97
C ARG A 502 10.24 0.78 4.44
N ASN A 503 9.02 0.48 4.92
CA ASN A 503 8.60 0.17 6.30
C ASN A 503 8.24 1.42 7.12
N VAL A 504 7.07 1.98 6.81
CA VAL A 504 6.48 3.20 7.37
C VAL A 504 5.53 2.81 8.51
N ASN A 505 5.75 3.32 9.73
CA ASN A 505 4.97 2.92 10.91
C ASN A 505 3.55 3.51 10.92
N SER A 506 3.33 4.68 10.32
CA SER A 506 2.06 5.43 10.45
C SER A 506 1.38 5.78 9.12
N GLY A 507 2.02 5.57 7.97
CA GLY A 507 1.46 5.97 6.67
C GLY A 507 2.23 5.47 5.46
N THR A 508 2.27 6.23 4.36
CA THR A 508 2.94 5.83 3.11
C THR A 508 4.14 6.70 2.77
N GLY A 509 4.36 7.81 3.49
CA GLY A 509 5.37 8.80 3.14
C GLY A 509 6.49 8.96 4.15
N ALA A 510 7.61 9.54 3.72
CA ALA A 510 8.74 9.95 4.56
C ALA A 510 9.50 11.08 3.84
N VAL A 511 10.45 11.72 4.52
CA VAL A 511 11.46 12.57 3.86
C VAL A 511 12.81 11.87 3.90
N LEU A 512 13.53 11.87 2.79
CA LEU A 512 14.83 11.21 2.68
C LEU A 512 15.85 12.04 1.92
N ILE A 513 17.12 11.67 2.10
CA ILE A 513 18.25 12.19 1.34
C ILE A 513 19.27 11.08 1.11
N ASN A 514 19.93 11.11 -0.04
CA ASN A 514 20.98 10.17 -0.40
C ASN A 514 22.04 10.89 -1.27
N GLY A 515 23.17 11.24 -0.68
CA GLY A 515 24.26 11.94 -1.38
C GLY A 515 25.15 11.05 -2.25
N TYR A 516 24.76 9.80 -2.55
CA TYR A 516 25.63 8.86 -3.29
C TYR A 516 26.04 9.39 -4.66
N SER A 517 25.15 10.11 -5.35
CA SER A 517 25.43 10.63 -6.70
C SER A 517 26.20 11.96 -6.71
N ASP A 518 26.42 12.59 -5.56
CA ASP A 518 27.18 13.84 -5.48
C ASP A 518 28.66 13.61 -5.83
N THR A 519 29.21 14.49 -6.65
CA THR A 519 30.64 14.46 -7.02
C THR A 519 31.52 15.25 -6.04
N VAL A 520 30.91 15.93 -5.06
CA VAL A 520 31.53 16.76 -4.03
C VAL A 520 30.91 16.46 -2.66
N ALA A 521 31.45 17.04 -1.59
CA ALA A 521 30.82 17.00 -0.26
C ALA A 521 29.39 17.58 -0.31
N SER A 522 28.44 16.90 0.32
CA SER A 522 27.07 17.40 0.49
C SER A 522 26.90 18.02 1.88
N LYS A 523 26.06 19.06 1.97
CA LYS A 523 25.69 19.74 3.21
C LYS A 523 24.27 20.28 3.09
N ASP A 524 23.32 19.48 3.54
CA ASP A 524 21.90 19.72 3.31
C ASP A 524 21.13 19.68 4.62
N TRP A 525 20.23 20.64 4.79
CA TRP A 525 19.49 20.86 6.04
C TRP A 525 18.02 20.59 5.79
N LEU A 526 17.40 19.80 6.66
CA LEU A 526 15.96 19.74 6.83
C LEU A 526 15.62 20.42 8.15
N ILE A 527 14.85 21.51 8.11
CA ILE A 527 14.57 22.36 9.27
C ILE A 527 13.07 22.36 9.56
N SER A 528 12.73 22.22 10.85
CA SER A 528 11.35 22.27 11.33
C SER A 528 10.73 23.65 11.15
N PRO A 529 9.38 23.77 11.20
CA PRO A 529 8.73 25.04 11.46
C PRO A 529 9.16 25.63 12.82
N LYS A 530 8.81 26.91 13.06
CA LYS A 530 9.03 27.59 14.34
C LYS A 530 8.26 26.88 15.46
N LEU A 531 8.96 26.51 16.52
CA LEU A 531 8.41 25.83 17.70
C LEU A 531 8.19 26.82 18.85
N HIS A 532 6.97 26.84 19.40
CA HIS A 532 6.59 27.64 20.56
C HIS A 532 6.65 26.82 21.86
N LEU A 533 7.88 26.56 22.32
CA LEU A 533 8.14 25.72 23.48
C LEU A 533 8.11 26.48 24.82
N GLU A 534 8.01 27.81 24.79
CA GLU A 534 7.91 28.68 25.98
C GLU A 534 6.72 28.35 26.89
N ASN A 535 5.66 27.77 26.31
CA ASN A 535 4.45 27.38 27.05
C ASN A 535 4.51 25.94 27.59
N PHE A 536 5.60 25.21 27.37
CA PHE A 536 5.76 23.85 27.89
C PHE A 536 6.21 23.91 29.35
N ASP A 537 5.29 23.59 30.27
CA ASP A 537 5.51 23.57 31.71
C ASP A 537 6.13 22.27 32.25
N LYS A 538 6.25 21.22 31.41
CA LYS A 538 6.86 19.91 31.73
C LYS A 538 7.96 19.56 30.72
N PHE A 539 8.45 18.32 30.65
CA PHE A 539 9.54 17.96 29.75
C PHE A 539 9.14 18.13 28.28
N ALA A 540 9.91 18.90 27.52
CA ALA A 540 9.79 18.97 26.07
C ALA A 540 10.58 17.81 25.45
N LEU A 541 9.88 16.77 25.00
CA LEU A 541 10.50 15.53 24.52
C LEU A 541 10.25 15.33 23.03
N LEU A 542 11.33 15.24 22.27
CA LEU A 542 11.33 14.90 20.85
C LEU A 542 11.42 13.38 20.66
N SER A 543 10.64 12.89 19.71
CA SER A 543 10.77 11.57 19.10
C SER A 543 10.61 11.65 17.59
N PHE A 544 11.23 10.71 16.87
CA PHE A 544 11.08 10.52 15.44
C PHE A 544 11.53 9.11 15.05
N TYR A 545 11.06 8.62 13.91
CA TYR A 545 11.60 7.42 13.30
C TYR A 545 12.64 7.78 12.26
N SER A 546 13.73 7.01 12.22
CA SER A 546 14.76 7.17 11.21
C SER A 546 15.28 5.82 10.74
N ARG A 547 15.75 5.77 9.49
CA ARG A 547 16.42 4.60 8.90
C ARG A 547 17.67 5.04 8.19
N LYS A 548 18.78 4.36 8.51
CA LYS A 548 20.05 4.43 7.81
C LYS A 548 20.13 3.32 6.76
N PHE A 549 20.59 3.64 5.56
CA PHE A 549 20.91 2.65 4.54
C PHE A 549 22.29 2.95 3.92
N TYR A 550 23.05 1.92 3.59
CA TYR A 550 24.47 2.00 3.21
C TYR A 550 25.43 2.51 4.31
N ALA A 551 26.72 2.26 4.12
CA ALA A 551 27.78 2.81 4.95
C ALA A 551 28.07 4.26 4.54
N GLY A 552 28.33 5.12 5.52
CA GLY A 552 28.58 6.54 5.30
C GLY A 552 28.36 7.37 6.56
N ALA A 553 28.48 8.68 6.41
CA ALA A 553 28.35 9.65 7.49
C ALA A 553 27.02 9.53 8.23
N ASN A 554 27.06 9.82 9.53
CA ASN A 554 25.86 9.86 10.37
C ASN A 554 25.13 11.20 10.20
N LEU A 555 23.80 11.13 10.28
CA LEU A 555 22.96 12.31 10.37
C LEU A 555 23.25 13.06 11.68
N LYS A 556 23.12 14.39 11.66
CA LYS A 556 23.22 15.22 12.86
C LYS A 556 21.87 15.81 13.19
N LEU A 557 21.53 15.85 14.48
CA LEU A 557 20.37 16.58 15.00
C LEU A 557 20.88 17.87 15.64
N MET A 558 20.34 19.01 15.21
CA MET A 558 20.75 20.33 15.68
C MET A 558 19.54 21.10 16.22
N VAL A 559 19.77 21.99 17.18
CA VAL A 559 18.76 22.93 17.70
C VAL A 559 19.30 24.37 17.67
N SER A 560 18.44 25.32 17.32
CA SER A 560 18.73 26.75 17.34
C SER A 560 17.59 27.53 17.99
N THR A 561 17.93 28.62 18.68
CA THR A 561 16.99 29.59 19.27
C THR A 561 17.16 31.00 18.70
N ASP A 562 18.06 31.18 17.73
CA ASP A 562 18.35 32.46 17.06
C ASP A 562 18.17 32.39 15.53
N TYR A 563 17.79 31.24 14.98
CA TYR A 563 17.44 31.09 13.57
C TYR A 563 16.15 31.84 13.23
N ASP A 564 16.14 32.52 12.08
CA ASP A 564 15.02 33.37 11.63
C ASP A 564 13.93 32.60 10.86
N GLY A 565 14.16 31.31 10.56
CA GLY A 565 13.25 30.46 9.81
C GLY A 565 13.28 30.65 8.29
N LYS A 566 14.14 31.54 7.75
CA LYS A 566 14.08 31.97 6.33
C LYS A 566 15.44 32.11 5.66
N SER A 567 16.44 32.61 6.37
CA SER A 567 17.78 32.85 5.82
C SER A 567 18.60 31.56 5.74
N ASN A 568 19.79 31.64 5.14
CA ASN A 568 20.76 30.54 5.18
C ASN A 568 21.00 30.12 6.66
N PRO A 569 20.83 28.82 7.01
CA PRO A 569 20.99 28.34 8.38
C PRO A 569 22.38 28.57 8.97
N GLU A 570 23.41 28.76 8.16
CA GLU A 570 24.77 29.08 8.64
C GLU A 570 24.90 30.48 9.25
N GLY A 571 23.89 31.35 9.08
CA GLY A 571 23.85 32.66 9.74
C GLY A 571 23.43 32.63 11.20
N ALA A 572 22.98 31.47 11.72
CA ALA A 572 22.49 31.28 13.08
C ALA A 572 23.37 30.33 13.90
N THR A 573 23.15 30.30 15.22
CA THR A 573 23.86 29.41 16.13
C THR A 573 23.12 28.09 16.29
N TRP A 574 23.82 26.97 16.06
CA TRP A 574 23.26 25.62 16.18
C TRP A 574 24.02 24.78 17.20
N VAL A 575 23.29 24.13 18.10
CA VAL A 575 23.84 23.17 19.08
C VAL A 575 23.49 21.75 18.66
N GLU A 576 24.49 20.86 18.60
CA GLU A 576 24.27 19.45 18.27
C GLU A 576 23.65 18.71 19.46
N LEU A 577 22.56 17.97 19.20
CA LEU A 577 21.89 17.09 20.14
C LEU A 577 22.19 15.63 19.78
N ASN A 578 22.23 14.76 20.79
CA ASN A 578 22.28 13.32 20.52
C ASN A 578 20.92 12.86 19.96
N GLY A 579 20.84 12.69 18.63
CA GLY A 579 19.66 12.23 17.93
C GLY A 579 19.34 10.73 18.10
N ASN A 580 20.18 9.97 18.80
CA ASN A 580 20.04 8.52 19.02
C ASN A 580 19.77 7.73 17.70
N PHE A 581 20.46 8.11 16.62
CA PHE A 581 20.24 7.54 15.29
C PHE A 581 20.63 6.05 15.22
N PRO A 582 19.94 5.23 14.39
CA PRO A 582 20.27 3.82 14.21
C PRO A 582 21.69 3.65 13.65
N THR A 583 22.41 2.69 14.22
CA THR A 583 23.72 2.25 13.73
C THR A 583 23.60 1.09 12.72
N THR A 584 22.57 0.26 12.86
CA THR A 584 22.26 -0.84 11.94
C THR A 584 21.56 -0.32 10.69
N THR A 585 22.00 -0.76 9.52
CA THR A 585 21.39 -0.39 8.24
C THR A 585 20.10 -1.18 7.98
N GLY A 586 19.20 -0.66 7.16
CA GLY A 586 18.07 -1.42 6.64
C GLY A 586 16.79 -1.39 7.48
N THR A 587 16.86 -1.01 8.76
CA THR A 587 15.72 -1.03 9.69
C THR A 587 15.37 0.37 10.19
N TYR A 588 14.08 0.70 10.25
CA TYR A 588 13.59 1.90 10.93
C TYR A 588 13.68 1.73 12.44
N ALA A 589 14.31 2.69 13.11
CA ALA A 589 14.41 2.75 14.56
C ALA A 589 13.76 4.04 15.07
N GLN A 590 13.11 3.94 16.22
CA GLN A 590 12.58 5.11 16.92
C GLN A 590 13.68 5.75 17.76
N SER A 591 13.98 7.00 17.47
CA SER A 591 14.64 7.91 18.40
C SER A 591 13.59 8.56 19.27
N GLN A 592 13.75 8.52 20.59
CA GLN A 592 12.74 9.06 21.52
C GLN A 592 13.37 9.60 22.80
N TYR A 593 12.59 10.38 23.55
CA TYR A 593 12.99 11.00 24.81
C TYR A 593 14.19 11.96 24.69
N ILE A 594 14.37 12.57 23.52
CA ILE A 594 15.40 13.60 23.30
C ILE A 594 14.91 14.89 23.97
N LYS A 595 15.60 15.35 25.00
CA LYS A 595 15.20 16.51 25.80
C LYS A 595 15.48 17.83 25.08
N LEU A 596 14.49 18.73 25.09
CA LEU A 596 14.59 20.09 24.55
C LEU A 596 14.46 21.18 25.63
N ASP A 597 14.48 20.83 26.92
CA ASP A 597 14.14 21.76 28.02
C ASP A 597 15.03 23.02 28.09
N ALA A 598 16.31 22.90 27.71
CA ALA A 598 17.23 24.03 27.66
C ALA A 598 16.91 25.03 26.53
N TYR A 599 15.99 24.68 25.64
CA TYR A 599 15.65 25.41 24.42
C TYR A 599 14.15 25.75 24.36
N LYS A 600 13.50 25.92 25.52
CA LYS A 600 12.09 26.34 25.57
C LYS A 600 11.92 27.82 25.30
N THR A 601 11.84 28.20 24.03
CA THR A 601 11.64 29.57 23.60
C THR A 601 10.46 29.68 22.63
N SER A 602 10.04 30.90 22.32
CA SER A 602 9.03 31.20 21.29
C SER A 602 9.57 31.11 19.85
N HIS A 603 10.86 30.78 19.69
CA HIS A 603 11.58 30.80 18.42
C HIS A 603 12.58 29.64 18.31
N THR A 604 12.18 28.44 18.76
CA THR A 604 13.05 27.25 18.68
C THR A 604 12.88 26.55 17.34
N TYR A 605 13.99 26.07 16.77
CA TYR A 605 14.01 25.28 15.54
C TYR A 605 14.88 24.04 15.72
N LEU A 606 14.47 22.94 15.08
CA LEU A 606 15.25 21.71 14.97
C LEU A 606 15.70 21.52 13.53
N ALA A 607 16.90 20.98 13.34
CA ALA A 607 17.38 20.61 12.01
C ALA A 607 18.04 19.22 11.99
N TRP A 608 17.78 18.50 10.92
CA TRP A 608 18.49 17.27 10.56
C TRP A 608 19.47 17.62 9.45
N VAL A 609 20.76 17.56 9.78
CA VAL A 609 21.84 17.99 8.90
C VAL A 609 22.51 16.76 8.32
N TYR A 610 22.39 16.63 7.00
CA TYR A 610 23.07 15.62 6.21
C TYR A 610 24.37 16.21 5.69
N ALA A 611 25.49 15.61 6.07
CA ALA A 611 26.81 16.09 5.67
C ALA A 611 27.71 14.92 5.28
N THR A 612 28.28 14.96 4.07
CA THR A 612 29.22 13.96 3.58
C THR A 612 30.56 14.60 3.24
N THR A 613 31.61 13.79 3.15
CA THR A 613 32.92 14.24 2.65
C THR A 613 33.00 14.21 1.11
N ALA A 614 32.25 13.31 0.48
CA ALA A 614 32.02 13.17 -0.95
C ALA A 614 30.82 12.22 -1.18
N GLY A 615 30.32 12.09 -2.41
CA GLY A 615 29.46 10.97 -2.78
C GLY A 615 30.22 9.67 -3.03
N GLY A 616 29.52 8.66 -3.53
CA GLY A 616 30.05 7.33 -3.80
C GLY A 616 30.05 6.36 -2.61
N LEU A 617 30.57 5.16 -2.88
CA LEU A 617 30.54 4.02 -1.96
C LEU A 617 31.25 4.36 -0.64
N ASN A 618 30.62 4.02 0.49
CA ASN A 618 31.09 4.22 1.87
C ASN A 618 31.24 5.68 2.34
N ASN A 619 30.99 6.68 1.48
CA ASN A 619 31.04 8.09 1.85
C ASN A 619 29.66 8.66 2.18
N ALA A 620 28.62 8.16 1.50
CA ALA A 620 27.25 8.63 1.59
C ALA A 620 26.31 7.50 2.04
N ALA A 621 25.62 7.71 3.16
CA ALA A 621 24.52 6.86 3.60
C ALA A 621 23.20 7.51 3.16
N GLU A 622 22.22 6.70 2.76
CA GLU A 622 20.85 7.19 2.64
C GLU A 622 20.23 7.29 4.03
N TRP A 623 19.55 8.41 4.28
CA TRP A 623 18.79 8.66 5.51
C TRP A 623 17.36 8.96 5.17
N SER A 624 16.44 8.37 5.93
CA SER A 624 15.01 8.68 5.87
C SER A 624 14.47 8.97 7.26
N LEU A 625 13.54 9.91 7.36
CA LEU A 625 12.92 10.41 8.58
C LEU A 625 11.39 10.37 8.45
N ASP A 626 10.74 10.00 9.55
CA ASP A 626 9.28 9.93 9.65
C ASP A 626 8.81 10.20 11.09
N ASP A 627 7.51 10.47 11.25
CA ASP A 627 6.81 10.52 12.54
C ASP A 627 7.48 11.42 13.60
N ILE A 628 7.79 12.66 13.21
CA ILE A 628 8.29 13.67 14.15
C ILE A 628 7.19 14.00 15.17
N SER A 629 7.51 13.94 16.45
CA SER A 629 6.62 14.32 17.54
C SER A 629 7.38 15.01 18.67
N ILE A 630 6.81 16.11 19.17
CA ILE A 630 7.29 16.84 20.33
C ILE A 630 6.16 16.89 21.37
N THR A 631 6.43 16.43 22.58
CA THR A 631 5.43 16.27 23.64
C THR A 631 5.80 17.05 24.90
N ASN A 632 4.80 17.39 25.73
CA ASN A 632 4.95 18.11 26.99
C ASN A 632 4.63 17.17 28.16
N GLU A 633 5.54 16.25 28.47
CA GLU A 633 5.30 15.09 29.34
C GLU A 633 5.85 15.31 30.76
N PRO A 634 5.20 14.77 31.81
CA PRO A 634 5.67 14.91 33.20
C PRO A 634 6.96 14.12 33.49
N GLY A 635 7.35 13.20 32.62
CA GLY A 635 8.58 12.41 32.73
C GLY A 635 8.63 11.31 31.66
N TYR A 636 9.72 10.55 31.62
CA TYR A 636 9.92 9.47 30.64
C TYR A 636 10.63 8.25 31.23
N ILE A 637 10.51 7.11 30.53
CA ILE A 637 11.21 5.86 30.83
C ILE A 637 11.76 5.29 29.52
N ASP A 638 13.07 5.25 29.41
CA ASP A 638 13.83 4.72 28.28
C ASP A 638 14.42 3.35 28.63
N THR A 639 13.70 2.31 28.21
CA THR A 639 14.14 0.91 28.27
C THR A 639 13.26 0.08 27.35
N LYS A 640 13.86 -0.88 26.61
CA LYS A 640 13.09 -1.84 25.81
C LYS A 640 13.75 -3.22 25.72
N PRO A 641 13.83 -3.99 26.81
CA PRO A 641 14.66 -5.20 26.83
C PRO A 641 14.02 -6.35 26.05
N VAL A 642 14.79 -6.97 25.16
CA VAL A 642 14.43 -8.23 24.47
C VAL A 642 15.55 -9.22 24.73
N LEU A 643 15.30 -10.21 25.59
CA LEU A 643 16.34 -11.14 26.06
C LEU A 643 15.89 -12.59 25.86
N ASP A 644 16.77 -13.43 25.32
CA ASP A 644 16.58 -14.88 25.19
C ASP A 644 17.61 -15.63 26.05
N PHE A 645 17.12 -16.40 27.02
CA PHE A 645 17.94 -17.10 28.02
C PHE A 645 18.33 -18.52 27.63
N GLY A 646 17.99 -18.98 26.42
CA GLY A 646 18.30 -20.33 25.97
C GLY A 646 17.52 -21.38 26.76
N ASP A 647 18.11 -22.56 26.96
CA ASP A 647 17.48 -23.69 27.63
C ASP A 647 17.97 -23.93 29.08
N VAL A 648 17.04 -24.08 30.01
CA VAL A 648 17.31 -24.25 31.45
C VAL A 648 16.37 -25.27 32.07
N LEU A 649 16.89 -26.22 32.86
CA LEU A 649 16.05 -27.22 33.52
C LEU A 649 14.96 -26.60 34.40
N PRO A 650 13.77 -27.23 34.48
CA PRO A 650 12.79 -26.84 35.48
C PRO A 650 13.40 -26.80 36.89
N ASN A 651 13.13 -25.72 37.62
CA ASN A 651 13.64 -25.39 38.95
C ASN A 651 15.16 -25.10 39.02
N ALA A 652 15.85 -24.99 37.89
CA ALA A 652 17.20 -24.43 37.81
C ALA A 652 17.17 -22.92 37.50
N VAL A 653 18.34 -22.28 37.49
CA VAL A 653 18.49 -20.86 37.19
C VAL A 653 19.49 -20.66 36.05
N SER A 654 19.16 -19.76 35.11
CA SER A 654 20.06 -19.37 34.03
C SER A 654 21.22 -18.51 34.53
N ALA A 655 22.27 -18.39 33.72
CA ALA A 655 23.17 -17.24 33.82
C ALA A 655 22.38 -15.93 33.63
N SER A 656 22.78 -14.88 34.34
CA SER A 656 22.15 -13.57 34.24
C SER A 656 22.52 -12.85 32.94
N GLN A 657 21.56 -12.18 32.31
CA GLN A 657 21.77 -11.20 31.24
C GLN A 657 21.46 -9.79 31.74
N THR A 658 21.79 -8.76 30.97
CA THR A 658 21.61 -7.36 31.40
C THR A 658 20.86 -6.50 30.38
N PHE A 659 20.24 -5.44 30.88
CA PHE A 659 19.69 -4.33 30.10
C PHE A 659 19.79 -3.03 30.90
N THR A 660 19.60 -1.87 30.25
CA THR A 660 19.68 -0.56 30.91
C THR A 660 18.29 0.07 31.08
N LEU A 661 18.14 0.87 32.14
CA LEU A 661 16.97 1.68 32.44
C LEU A 661 17.41 3.13 32.65
N LYS A 662 16.89 4.05 31.84
CA LYS A 662 17.00 5.50 32.11
C LYS A 662 15.61 6.10 32.31
N ALA A 663 15.40 6.88 33.36
CA ALA A 663 14.12 7.56 33.59
C ALA A 663 14.30 8.89 34.33
N GLU A 664 13.36 9.81 34.11
CA GLU A 664 13.30 11.11 34.80
C GLU A 664 11.84 11.52 34.99
N GLY A 665 11.52 12.23 36.08
CA GLY A 665 10.18 12.75 36.36
C GLY A 665 9.14 11.72 36.86
N GLN A 666 9.53 10.46 37.05
CA GLN A 666 8.62 9.35 37.38
C GLN A 666 8.68 8.89 38.85
N GLY A 667 9.54 9.49 39.68
CA GLY A 667 9.83 8.98 41.01
C GLY A 667 10.61 7.65 40.96
N ASP A 668 10.48 6.84 42.01
CA ASP A 668 11.06 5.49 42.03
C ASP A 668 10.32 4.58 41.04
N ILE A 669 11.08 3.78 40.30
CA ILE A 669 10.58 2.91 39.23
C ILE A 669 10.46 1.49 39.74
N THR A 670 9.27 0.91 39.65
CA THR A 670 9.04 -0.51 39.93
C THR A 670 9.08 -1.31 38.63
N LEU A 671 10.02 -2.26 38.52
CA LEU A 671 10.08 -3.23 37.43
C LEU A 671 9.56 -4.58 37.92
N THR A 672 8.67 -5.21 37.15
CA THR A 672 8.19 -6.56 37.43
C THR A 672 8.50 -7.48 36.26
N ALA A 673 9.19 -8.58 36.58
CA ALA A 673 9.49 -9.66 35.66
C ALA A 673 8.23 -10.48 35.38
N PRO A 674 8.10 -11.05 34.17
CA PRO A 674 7.10 -12.08 33.93
C PRO A 674 7.36 -13.34 34.78
N ALA A 675 6.35 -14.20 34.90
CA ALA A 675 6.49 -15.50 35.56
C ALA A 675 7.67 -16.29 34.96
N ASP A 676 8.36 -17.06 35.80
CA ASP A 676 9.59 -17.79 35.46
C ASP A 676 10.82 -16.93 35.15
N PHE A 677 10.77 -15.61 35.38
CA PHE A 677 11.93 -14.73 35.29
C PHE A 677 12.11 -13.92 36.58
N GLN A 678 13.34 -13.49 36.83
CA GLN A 678 13.69 -12.67 37.99
C GLN A 678 14.63 -11.54 37.59
N LEU A 679 14.54 -10.43 38.31
CA LEU A 679 15.35 -9.22 38.11
C LEU A 679 16.23 -8.94 39.32
N SER A 680 17.34 -8.24 39.11
CA SER A 680 18.26 -7.81 40.17
C SER A 680 18.93 -6.49 39.82
N LEU A 681 19.28 -5.70 40.85
CA LEU A 681 20.05 -4.47 40.72
C LEU A 681 21.57 -4.67 40.89
N ASN A 682 21.98 -5.81 41.44
CA ASN A 682 23.35 -6.07 41.89
C ASN A 682 23.87 -7.46 41.46
N ASN A 683 23.12 -8.15 40.62
CA ASN A 683 23.41 -9.50 40.13
C ASN A 683 23.55 -10.59 41.22
N THR A 684 23.04 -10.35 42.42
CA THR A 684 23.11 -11.31 43.53
C THR A 684 21.75 -11.55 44.18
N SER A 685 20.99 -10.47 44.43
CA SER A 685 19.65 -10.54 45.01
C SER A 685 18.59 -10.44 43.91
N PHE A 686 18.00 -11.58 43.55
CA PHE A 686 17.00 -11.68 42.48
C PHE A 686 15.58 -11.77 43.03
N GLN A 687 14.66 -11.02 42.42
CA GLN A 687 13.26 -10.91 42.83
C GLN A 687 12.35 -10.85 41.60
N SER A 688 11.06 -11.18 41.75
CA SER A 688 10.07 -10.98 40.68
C SER A 688 9.80 -9.50 40.42
N THR A 689 9.97 -8.66 41.44
CA THR A 689 9.76 -7.21 41.37
C THR A 689 10.93 -6.51 42.05
N ILE A 690 11.47 -5.47 41.42
CA ILE A 690 12.54 -4.63 41.98
C ILE A 690 12.15 -3.16 41.87
N VAL A 691 12.69 -2.33 42.78
CA VAL A 691 12.51 -0.87 42.77
C VAL A 691 13.84 -0.21 42.44
N VAL A 692 13.90 0.54 41.36
CA VAL A 692 15.02 1.40 40.98
C VAL A 692 14.75 2.80 41.51
N SER A 693 15.68 3.35 42.30
CA SER A 693 15.50 4.71 42.82
C SER A 693 15.49 5.73 41.69
N ALA A 694 14.79 6.86 41.88
CA ALA A 694 14.77 7.94 40.90
C ALA A 694 16.19 8.42 40.52
N ALA A 695 17.11 8.46 41.49
CA ALA A 695 18.51 8.86 41.27
C ALA A 695 19.28 7.84 40.41
N ASP A 696 19.12 6.54 40.68
CA ASP A 696 19.75 5.47 39.89
C ASP A 696 19.20 5.44 38.46
N ALA A 697 17.89 5.63 38.31
CA ALA A 697 17.25 5.66 37.00
C ALA A 697 17.70 6.89 36.18
N LEU A 698 17.88 8.06 36.80
CA LEU A 698 18.42 9.24 36.13
C LEU A 698 19.86 9.02 35.63
N ALA A 699 20.66 8.29 36.41
CA ALA A 699 22.04 7.95 36.10
C ALA A 699 22.21 6.79 35.10
N THR A 700 21.11 6.26 34.53
CA THR A 700 21.10 5.06 33.67
C THR A 700 21.54 3.79 34.40
N LYS A 701 20.59 3.08 35.02
CA LYS A 701 20.87 1.88 35.82
C LYS A 701 20.95 0.62 34.96
N THR A 702 21.99 -0.19 35.16
CA THR A 702 22.03 -1.58 34.65
C THR A 702 21.18 -2.49 35.51
N ILE A 703 20.29 -3.23 34.87
CA ILE A 703 19.41 -4.25 35.45
C ILE A 703 19.88 -5.62 34.98
N TYR A 704 19.88 -6.58 35.90
CA TYR A 704 20.20 -7.97 35.62
C TYR A 704 18.90 -8.77 35.58
N ALA A 705 18.77 -9.67 34.62
CA ALA A 705 17.64 -10.58 34.48
C ALA A 705 18.14 -12.02 34.40
N ARG A 706 17.36 -12.97 34.90
CA ARG A 706 17.63 -14.41 34.75
C ARG A 706 16.33 -15.18 34.57
N PHE A 707 16.44 -16.37 34.00
CA PHE A 707 15.35 -17.30 33.76
C PHE A 707 15.36 -18.42 34.81
N THR A 708 14.20 -18.73 35.37
CA THR A 708 13.96 -19.69 36.46
C THR A 708 12.68 -20.49 36.18
N PRO A 709 12.66 -21.35 35.15
CA PRO A 709 11.45 -22.05 34.71
C PRO A 709 10.90 -22.98 35.80
N SER A 710 9.60 -22.89 36.07
CA SER A 710 8.91 -23.77 37.02
C SER A 710 8.30 -25.03 36.37
N VAL A 711 8.06 -24.99 35.05
CA VAL A 711 7.45 -26.08 34.27
C VAL A 711 8.33 -26.48 33.10
N LYS A 712 8.20 -27.73 32.61
CA LYS A 712 8.83 -28.19 31.36
C LYS A 712 7.99 -27.72 30.17
N ALA A 713 8.53 -26.82 29.34
CA ALA A 713 7.90 -26.24 28.18
C ALA A 713 8.95 -25.84 27.13
N LEU A 714 8.60 -25.99 25.85
CA LEU A 714 9.50 -25.68 24.73
C LEU A 714 9.80 -24.17 24.63
N THR A 715 8.85 -23.32 24.97
CA THR A 715 9.02 -21.87 24.99
C THR A 715 8.20 -21.30 26.14
N ILE A 716 8.88 -20.56 27.00
CA ILE A 716 8.31 -19.73 28.06
C ILE A 716 8.68 -18.30 27.73
N SER A 717 7.67 -17.45 27.57
CA SER A 717 7.87 -16.05 27.25
C SER A 717 6.97 -15.17 28.10
N GLY A 718 7.39 -13.93 28.28
CA GLY A 718 6.58 -12.95 28.97
C GLY A 718 7.14 -11.55 28.89
N VAL A 719 6.27 -10.59 29.18
CA VAL A 719 6.59 -9.17 29.09
C VAL A 719 7.05 -8.61 30.42
N VAL A 720 8.04 -7.72 30.37
CA VAL A 720 8.47 -6.95 31.55
C VAL A 720 7.55 -5.74 31.68
N THR A 721 7.04 -5.49 32.88
CA THR A 721 6.21 -4.31 33.17
C THR A 721 6.98 -3.29 34.00
N VAL A 722 6.77 -2.01 33.70
CA VAL A 722 7.32 -0.89 34.45
C VAL A 722 6.19 -0.03 35.02
N ALA A 723 6.35 0.38 36.27
CA ALA A 723 5.46 1.32 36.95
C ALA A 723 6.25 2.47 37.58
N GLY A 724 5.74 3.69 37.44
CA GLY A 724 6.20 4.91 38.11
C GLY A 724 5.00 5.81 38.45
N ASN A 725 5.24 7.03 38.92
CA ASN A 725 4.18 7.94 39.39
C ASN A 725 3.05 8.19 38.39
N SER A 726 3.31 8.13 37.08
CA SER A 726 2.30 8.41 36.05
C SER A 726 2.35 7.44 34.87
N ILE A 727 3.03 6.30 35.02
CA ILE A 727 3.22 5.31 33.96
C ILE A 727 3.00 3.91 34.50
N ASN A 728 2.24 3.10 33.75
CA ASN A 728 2.19 1.65 33.87
C ASN A 728 2.20 1.07 32.45
N LYS A 729 3.33 0.48 32.03
CA LYS A 729 3.57 0.05 30.64
C LYS A 729 4.29 -1.30 30.59
N GLN A 730 4.08 -2.03 29.50
CA GLN A 730 4.94 -3.15 29.11
C GLN A 730 6.11 -2.59 28.29
N ILE A 731 7.34 -2.99 28.64
CA ILE A 731 8.56 -2.41 28.07
C ILE A 731 9.40 -3.41 27.29
N GLY A 732 9.18 -4.71 27.40
CA GLY A 732 10.08 -5.67 26.77
C GLY A 732 9.53 -7.08 26.80
N ASN A 733 10.27 -8.02 26.25
CA ASN A 733 9.90 -9.44 26.20
C ASN A 733 11.09 -10.33 26.53
N PHE A 734 10.90 -11.27 27.44
CA PHE A 734 11.87 -12.32 27.75
C PHE A 734 11.40 -13.65 27.18
N THR A 735 12.35 -14.46 26.72
CA THR A 735 12.11 -15.82 26.23
C THR A 735 13.12 -16.81 26.81
N GLY A 736 12.71 -18.06 26.98
CA GLY A 736 13.57 -19.18 27.33
C GLY A 736 12.86 -20.51 27.07
N SER A 737 13.60 -21.61 27.10
CA SER A 737 13.09 -22.98 26.99
C SER A 737 13.43 -23.76 28.25
N SER A 738 12.56 -24.65 28.71
CA SER A 738 12.92 -25.64 29.73
C SER A 738 12.95 -27.08 29.21
N VAL A 739 12.84 -27.23 27.89
CA VAL A 739 13.20 -28.44 27.16
C VAL A 739 14.65 -28.30 26.69
N LEU A 740 15.56 -29.00 27.38
CA LEU A 740 16.98 -28.97 27.07
C LEU A 740 17.28 -29.59 25.70
N LYS A 741 18.20 -28.98 24.95
CA LYS A 741 18.77 -29.55 23.73
C LYS A 741 19.58 -30.82 24.00
N ALA A 742 20.16 -30.95 25.20
CA ALA A 742 20.87 -32.17 25.59
C ALA A 742 19.94 -33.41 25.70
N ASP A 743 18.64 -33.18 25.90
CA ASP A 743 17.63 -34.24 26.05
C ASP A 743 16.81 -34.46 24.77
N THR A 744 17.06 -33.70 23.70
CA THR A 744 16.33 -33.78 22.43
C THR A 744 17.25 -34.12 21.28
N PHE A 745 16.72 -34.81 20.27
CA PHE A 745 17.37 -34.92 18.97
C PHE A 745 16.96 -33.72 18.14
N ASP A 746 17.92 -32.87 17.81
CA ASP A 746 17.70 -31.66 17.02
C ASP A 746 18.31 -31.83 15.62
N VAL A 747 17.51 -31.61 14.58
CA VAL A 747 17.94 -31.72 13.17
C VAL A 747 17.62 -30.44 12.40
N VAL A 748 18.57 -30.03 11.56
CA VAL A 748 18.49 -28.79 10.78
C VAL A 748 18.65 -29.11 9.30
N THR A 749 17.88 -28.43 8.44
CA THR A 749 18.19 -28.31 7.02
C THR A 749 18.62 -26.89 6.68
N TYR A 750 19.64 -26.73 5.83
CA TYR A 750 20.21 -25.43 5.51
C TYR A 750 20.95 -25.44 4.17
N ASN A 751 20.39 -24.78 3.15
CA ASN A 751 21.11 -24.49 1.91
C ASN A 751 22.20 -23.44 2.19
N LEU A 752 23.45 -23.73 1.84
CA LEU A 752 24.60 -22.89 2.16
C LEU A 752 25.03 -21.95 1.03
N GLU A 753 24.30 -21.91 -0.09
CA GLU A 753 24.56 -21.07 -1.27
C GLU A 753 25.99 -21.23 -1.82
N PHE A 754 26.20 -22.26 -2.66
CA PHE A 754 27.48 -22.56 -3.29
C PHE A 754 28.71 -22.52 -2.35
N PHE A 755 28.58 -23.15 -1.19
CA PHE A 755 29.47 -22.98 -0.04
C PHE A 755 30.96 -23.18 -0.36
N GLY A 756 31.75 -22.15 -0.05
CA GLY A 756 33.20 -22.13 -0.12
C GLY A 756 33.78 -22.05 -1.54
N THR A 757 32.94 -21.91 -2.58
CA THR A 757 33.43 -21.87 -3.96
C THR A 757 34.11 -20.55 -4.31
N ALA A 758 35.10 -20.59 -5.20
CA ALA A 758 35.63 -19.41 -5.90
C ALA A 758 35.36 -19.47 -7.41
N VAL A 759 34.48 -20.39 -7.85
CA VAL A 759 34.16 -20.61 -9.26
C VAL A 759 33.31 -19.46 -9.78
N LYS A 760 33.63 -19.02 -11.00
CA LYS A 760 32.93 -17.93 -11.68
C LYS A 760 32.21 -18.45 -12.91
N ASP A 761 31.04 -17.89 -13.20
CA ASP A 761 30.32 -18.17 -14.42
C ASP A 761 31.09 -17.67 -15.66
N ALA A 762 30.56 -17.96 -16.86
CA ALA A 762 31.18 -17.53 -18.13
C ALA A 762 31.28 -16.00 -18.30
N LYS A 763 30.64 -15.21 -17.44
CA LYS A 763 30.69 -13.74 -17.41
C LYS A 763 31.65 -13.20 -16.35
N GLY A 764 32.30 -14.06 -15.57
CA GLY A 764 33.24 -13.70 -14.52
C GLY A 764 32.59 -13.34 -13.19
N VAL A 765 31.34 -13.72 -12.95
CA VAL A 765 30.63 -13.52 -11.69
C VAL A 765 30.76 -14.77 -10.84
N GLU A 766 31.18 -14.61 -9.58
CA GLU A 766 31.33 -15.72 -8.63
C GLU A 766 29.98 -16.25 -8.17
N PHE A 767 29.87 -17.56 -7.97
CA PHE A 767 28.68 -18.16 -7.37
C PHE A 767 28.74 -18.01 -5.84
N GLY A 768 27.61 -17.63 -5.24
CA GLY A 768 27.52 -17.39 -3.80
C GLY A 768 28.34 -16.20 -3.30
N PRO A 769 28.53 -16.08 -1.98
CA PRO A 769 29.31 -15.02 -1.35
C PRO A 769 30.79 -15.03 -1.75
N THR A 770 31.32 -13.88 -2.17
CA THR A 770 32.73 -13.73 -2.64
C THR A 770 33.82 -13.83 -1.55
N ASN A 771 33.46 -13.88 -0.26
CA ASN A 771 34.41 -14.01 0.85
C ASN A 771 34.20 -15.32 1.59
N ASN A 772 34.84 -16.38 1.08
CA ASN A 772 34.64 -17.76 1.54
C ASN A 772 35.02 -17.95 3.01
N THR A 773 36.09 -17.29 3.48
CA THR A 773 36.47 -17.33 4.89
C THR A 773 35.37 -16.75 5.78
N LEU A 774 34.81 -15.60 5.39
CA LEU A 774 33.70 -14.99 6.14
C LEU A 774 32.43 -15.86 6.07
N GLN A 775 32.15 -16.47 4.93
CA GLN A 775 31.04 -17.42 4.77
C GLN A 775 31.16 -18.58 5.78
N VAL A 776 32.35 -19.19 5.88
CA VAL A 776 32.64 -20.27 6.84
C VAL A 776 32.45 -19.81 8.30
N GLU A 777 32.96 -18.63 8.67
CA GLU A 777 32.79 -18.08 10.03
C GLU A 777 31.32 -17.85 10.37
N ASN A 778 30.57 -17.29 9.42
CA ASN A 778 29.16 -16.95 9.62
C ASN A 778 28.29 -18.21 9.69
N VAL A 779 28.50 -19.20 8.81
CA VAL A 779 27.82 -20.51 8.88
C VAL A 779 28.14 -21.20 10.21
N ALA A 780 29.40 -21.16 10.67
CA ALA A 780 29.77 -21.70 11.97
C ALA A 780 29.03 -21.00 13.12
N LYS A 781 28.88 -19.66 13.07
CA LYS A 781 28.12 -18.90 14.06
C LYS A 781 26.65 -19.32 14.09
N VAL A 782 26.02 -19.51 12.92
CA VAL A 782 24.64 -20.01 12.82
C VAL A 782 24.50 -21.41 13.43
N MET A 783 25.36 -22.35 13.06
CA MET A 783 25.32 -23.71 13.59
C MET A 783 25.62 -23.74 15.10
N ASN A 784 26.57 -22.96 15.60
CA ASN A 784 26.85 -22.88 17.03
C ASN A 784 25.68 -22.29 17.82
N LYS A 785 24.93 -21.34 17.24
CA LYS A 785 23.71 -20.78 17.83
C LYS A 785 22.57 -21.80 17.86
N LEU A 786 22.35 -22.53 16.77
CA LEU A 786 21.32 -23.57 16.69
C LEU A 786 21.62 -24.78 17.56
N ASN A 787 22.90 -25.11 17.75
CA ASN A 787 23.37 -26.19 18.60
C ASN A 787 22.65 -27.53 18.38
N ALA A 788 22.40 -27.88 17.11
CA ALA A 788 21.73 -29.14 16.72
C ALA A 788 22.68 -30.35 16.79
N ASP A 789 22.12 -31.56 16.65
CA ASP A 789 22.88 -32.81 16.56
C ASP A 789 23.29 -33.12 15.12
N VAL A 790 22.42 -32.78 14.17
CA VAL A 790 22.63 -33.05 12.74
C VAL A 790 22.24 -31.84 11.90
N TYR A 791 23.12 -31.49 10.96
CA TYR A 791 22.86 -30.52 9.91
C TYR A 791 22.88 -31.21 8.56
N VAL A 792 21.77 -31.09 7.82
CA VAL A 792 21.60 -31.58 6.46
C VAL A 792 21.69 -30.39 5.53
N VAL A 793 22.78 -30.28 4.79
CA VAL A 793 23.14 -29.07 4.08
C VAL A 793 23.25 -29.28 2.58
N GLN A 794 22.73 -28.30 1.84
CA GLN A 794 22.71 -28.28 0.38
C GLN A 794 23.73 -27.29 -0.16
N GLU A 795 24.05 -27.43 -1.45
CA GLU A 795 24.95 -26.53 -2.18
C GLU A 795 26.38 -26.44 -1.65
N VAL A 796 26.94 -27.55 -1.17
CA VAL A 796 28.37 -27.57 -0.82
C VAL A 796 29.23 -27.70 -2.08
N SER A 797 30.12 -26.74 -2.29
CA SER A 797 31.01 -26.69 -3.47
C SER A 797 32.46 -27.00 -3.14
N ASP A 798 32.95 -26.62 -1.96
CA ASP A 798 34.35 -26.78 -1.56
C ASP A 798 34.49 -27.63 -0.27
N GLU A 799 35.15 -28.79 -0.38
CA GLU A 799 35.34 -29.71 0.75
C GLU A 799 36.35 -29.24 1.81
N PRO A 800 37.46 -28.57 1.46
CA PRO A 800 38.34 -27.92 2.44
C PRO A 800 37.64 -26.88 3.32
N SER A 801 36.80 -26.02 2.72
CA SER A 801 35.99 -25.06 3.47
C SER A 801 35.03 -25.76 4.44
N LEU A 802 34.50 -26.92 4.04
CA LEU A 802 33.67 -27.76 4.91
C LEU A 802 34.48 -28.37 6.08
N ASP A 803 35.75 -28.74 5.87
CA ASP A 803 36.63 -29.18 6.96
C ASP A 803 36.93 -28.05 7.96
N ASP A 804 37.10 -26.83 7.46
CA ASP A 804 37.30 -25.66 8.32
C ASP A 804 36.03 -25.30 9.11
N LEU A 805 34.85 -25.45 8.50
CA LEU A 805 33.57 -25.35 9.21
C LEU A 805 33.48 -26.37 10.36
N ILE A 806 33.80 -27.65 10.10
CA ILE A 806 33.75 -28.73 11.12
C ILE A 806 34.63 -28.40 12.33
N LYS A 807 35.83 -27.86 12.10
CA LYS A 807 36.72 -27.43 13.19
C LYS A 807 36.09 -26.35 14.06
N LYS A 808 35.32 -25.42 13.46
CA LYS A 808 34.69 -24.29 14.15
C LYS A 808 33.40 -24.63 14.89
N ILE A 809 32.69 -25.66 14.45
CA ILE A 809 31.46 -26.14 15.12
C ILE A 809 31.72 -27.27 16.12
N SER A 810 32.91 -27.86 16.10
CA SER A 810 33.38 -28.84 17.11
C SER A 810 33.84 -28.14 18.39
N VAL A 811 32.90 -27.47 19.06
CA VAL A 811 33.10 -26.69 20.28
C VAL A 811 32.14 -27.15 21.38
N ASN A 812 32.32 -26.67 22.62
CA ASN A 812 31.43 -26.94 23.75
C ASN A 812 31.16 -28.43 24.01
N GLY A 813 32.16 -29.29 23.77
CA GLY A 813 32.06 -30.74 23.99
C GLY A 813 31.37 -31.51 22.87
N LYS A 814 30.97 -30.86 21.77
CA LYS A 814 30.55 -31.51 20.52
C LYS A 814 31.74 -31.72 19.59
N THR A 815 31.69 -32.80 18.83
CA THR A 815 32.63 -33.10 17.75
C THR A 815 31.84 -33.50 16.52
N PHE A 816 32.12 -32.89 15.38
CA PHE A 816 31.37 -33.15 14.16
C PHE A 816 32.19 -33.96 13.16
N ASP A 817 31.49 -34.79 12.38
CA ASP A 817 32.00 -35.47 11.19
C ASP A 817 30.98 -35.31 10.04
N LYS A 818 31.37 -35.68 8.83
CA LYS A 818 30.58 -35.47 7.61
C LYS A 818 30.39 -36.73 6.79
N THR A 819 29.31 -36.74 6.03
CA THR A 819 29.17 -37.63 4.88
C THR A 819 28.63 -36.88 3.68
N ILE A 820 29.19 -37.15 2.50
CA ILE A 820 29.00 -36.36 1.28
C ILE A 820 28.41 -37.27 0.19
N SER A 821 27.37 -36.80 -0.49
CA SER A 821 26.82 -37.46 -1.67
C SER A 821 27.86 -37.51 -2.80
N THR A 822 28.01 -38.67 -3.43
CA THR A 822 28.84 -38.84 -4.63
C THR A 822 28.13 -38.39 -5.92
N SER A 823 26.90 -37.89 -5.82
CA SER A 823 26.11 -37.41 -6.95
C SER A 823 25.68 -35.96 -6.71
N TRP A 824 25.94 -35.11 -7.71
CA TRP A 824 25.53 -33.71 -7.78
C TRP A 824 25.24 -33.35 -9.25
N SER A 825 24.78 -32.12 -9.52
CA SER A 825 24.53 -31.67 -10.90
C SER A 825 25.76 -31.89 -11.78
N TYR A 826 25.60 -32.65 -12.86
CA TYR A 826 26.68 -32.95 -13.83
C TYR A 826 27.85 -33.78 -13.29
N SER A 827 27.71 -34.46 -12.14
CA SER A 827 28.78 -35.32 -11.58
C SER A 827 29.14 -36.54 -12.43
N PHE A 828 28.38 -36.81 -13.50
CA PHE A 828 28.64 -37.86 -14.49
C PHE A 828 29.61 -37.43 -15.59
N GLU A 829 29.94 -36.14 -15.68
CA GLU A 829 30.89 -35.63 -16.66
C GLU A 829 32.33 -35.97 -16.24
N LYS A 830 33.16 -36.38 -17.22
CA LYS A 830 34.55 -36.76 -16.95
C LYS A 830 35.43 -35.58 -16.59
N THR A 831 35.10 -34.40 -17.11
CA THR A 831 35.80 -33.14 -16.87
C THR A 831 34.79 -32.17 -16.31
N PRO A 832 34.93 -31.71 -15.06
CA PRO A 832 34.03 -30.72 -14.48
C PRO A 832 34.00 -29.43 -15.31
N ASP A 833 32.82 -28.81 -15.42
CA ASP A 833 32.67 -27.49 -16.03
C ASP A 833 33.43 -26.45 -15.18
N PRO A 834 34.45 -25.74 -15.74
CA PRO A 834 35.17 -24.71 -15.01
C PRO A 834 34.31 -23.48 -14.67
N PHE A 835 33.12 -23.34 -15.28
CA PHE A 835 32.20 -22.23 -15.07
C PHE A 835 30.99 -22.57 -14.20
N PHE A 836 30.97 -23.75 -13.57
CA PHE A 836 29.86 -24.15 -12.70
C PHE A 836 30.32 -25.04 -11.55
N PRO A 837 30.15 -24.61 -10.29
CA PRO A 837 30.64 -25.38 -9.15
C PRO A 837 29.76 -26.60 -8.83
N PRO A 838 30.33 -27.62 -8.16
CA PRO A 838 29.55 -28.71 -7.57
C PRO A 838 28.51 -28.19 -6.57
N GLN A 839 27.36 -28.85 -6.49
CA GLN A 839 26.32 -28.58 -5.50
C GLN A 839 26.02 -29.86 -4.75
N LYS A 840 26.92 -30.22 -3.82
CA LYS A 840 26.87 -31.49 -3.10
C LYS A 840 25.85 -31.42 -1.97
N LEU A 841 25.20 -32.56 -1.74
CA LEU A 841 24.35 -32.84 -0.58
C LEU A 841 25.22 -33.44 0.52
N VAL A 842 25.11 -32.93 1.75
CA VAL A 842 26.01 -33.27 2.85
C VAL A 842 25.24 -33.40 4.16
N VAL A 843 25.57 -34.43 4.93
CA VAL A 843 25.10 -34.56 6.33
C VAL A 843 26.29 -34.39 7.26
N LEU A 844 26.23 -33.35 8.09
CA LEU A 844 27.14 -33.09 9.20
C LEU A 844 26.48 -33.60 10.49
N TYR A 845 27.19 -34.38 11.29
CA TYR A 845 26.62 -35.03 12.47
C TYR A 845 27.56 -34.95 13.67
N ASN A 846 26.99 -34.69 14.84
CA ASN A 846 27.71 -34.72 16.11
C ASN A 846 28.03 -36.18 16.48
N THR A 847 29.30 -36.55 16.45
CA THR A 847 29.77 -37.92 16.70
C THR A 847 29.53 -38.38 18.14
N GLN A 848 29.25 -37.46 19.06
CA GLN A 848 28.91 -37.78 20.45
C GLN A 848 27.48 -38.27 20.61
N THR A 849 26.56 -37.84 19.74
CA THR A 849 25.13 -38.17 19.81
C THR A 849 24.64 -38.98 18.60
N THR A 850 25.43 -39.11 17.55
CA THR A 850 25.02 -39.71 16.28
C THR A 850 26.14 -40.54 15.65
N THR A 851 25.79 -41.72 15.13
CA THR A 851 26.68 -42.57 14.31
C THR A 851 26.05 -42.83 12.96
N VAL A 852 26.81 -42.66 11.86
CA VAL A 852 26.36 -43.04 10.52
C VAL A 852 26.52 -44.55 10.33
N LYS A 853 25.43 -45.23 9.99
CA LYS A 853 25.40 -46.69 9.77
C LYS A 853 25.52 -47.05 8.30
N LYS A 854 24.88 -46.26 7.42
CA LYS A 854 24.84 -46.52 5.98
C LYS A 854 24.52 -45.25 5.20
N THR A 855 25.10 -45.11 4.03
CA THR A 855 24.77 -44.05 3.06
C THR A 855 24.26 -44.67 1.76
N ARG A 856 23.38 -43.95 1.06
CA ARG A 856 22.82 -44.37 -0.22
C ARG A 856 22.42 -43.15 -1.04
N VAL A 857 23.00 -43.01 -2.24
CA VAL A 857 22.45 -42.11 -3.27
C VAL A 857 21.27 -42.84 -3.92
N MET A 858 20.05 -42.35 -3.71
CA MET A 858 18.85 -42.98 -4.25
C MET A 858 18.83 -42.87 -5.79
N PHE A 859 18.29 -43.89 -6.46
CA PHE A 859 18.17 -43.93 -7.93
C PHE A 859 19.48 -43.86 -8.74
N LYS A 860 20.66 -43.99 -8.12
CA LYS A 860 21.95 -43.87 -8.81
C LYS A 860 22.10 -44.79 -10.02
N ASP A 861 21.81 -46.08 -9.85
CA ASP A 861 21.92 -47.06 -10.94
C ASP A 861 20.96 -46.75 -12.10
N LEU A 862 19.74 -46.28 -11.79
CA LEU A 862 18.76 -45.85 -12.78
C LEU A 862 19.26 -44.61 -13.53
N TYR A 863 19.77 -43.63 -12.81
CA TYR A 863 20.30 -42.40 -13.39
C TYR A 863 21.52 -42.65 -14.28
N ASP A 864 22.44 -43.53 -13.87
CA ASP A 864 23.60 -43.93 -14.68
C ASP A 864 23.18 -44.64 -15.97
N GLN A 865 22.14 -45.47 -15.92
CA GLN A 865 21.57 -46.09 -17.12
C GLN A 865 20.91 -45.06 -18.04
N ILE A 866 20.25 -44.04 -17.49
CA ILE A 866 19.69 -42.91 -18.27
C ILE A 866 20.80 -42.10 -18.94
N GLN A 867 21.89 -41.79 -18.22
CA GLN A 867 23.03 -41.07 -18.79
C GLN A 867 23.74 -41.86 -19.89
N ALA A 868 23.81 -43.18 -19.74
CA ALA A 868 24.36 -44.10 -20.73
C ALA A 868 23.37 -44.44 -21.87
N ASP A 869 22.23 -43.77 -21.97
CA ASP A 869 21.18 -43.99 -22.98
C ASP A 869 20.65 -45.43 -23.04
N LYS A 870 20.74 -46.18 -21.92
CA LYS A 870 20.26 -47.57 -21.80
C LYS A 870 18.78 -47.67 -21.41
N THR A 871 18.25 -46.63 -20.78
CA THR A 871 16.84 -46.55 -20.37
C THR A 871 16.38 -45.09 -20.31
N THR A 872 15.07 -44.85 -20.20
CA THR A 872 14.47 -43.52 -20.01
C THR A 872 13.34 -43.59 -18.99
N LEU A 873 13.01 -42.45 -18.38
CA LEU A 873 11.84 -42.33 -17.50
C LEU A 873 10.59 -42.11 -18.36
N PRO A 874 9.55 -42.97 -18.22
CA PRO A 874 8.32 -42.82 -18.99
C PRO A 874 7.68 -41.44 -18.77
N ASN A 875 7.37 -40.73 -19.85
CA ASN A 875 6.69 -39.42 -19.82
C ASN A 875 7.40 -38.35 -18.96
N TYR A 876 8.73 -38.39 -18.85
CA TYR A 876 9.46 -37.39 -18.07
C TYR A 876 9.29 -35.97 -18.64
N PRO A 877 8.86 -34.98 -17.84
CA PRO A 877 8.63 -33.62 -18.32
C PRO A 877 9.89 -32.92 -18.84
N GLY A 878 9.71 -32.04 -19.84
CA GLY A 878 10.77 -31.18 -20.40
C GLY A 878 11.80 -31.86 -21.32
N GLY A 879 11.43 -33.01 -21.90
CA GLY A 879 12.03 -33.52 -23.13
C GLY A 879 13.24 -34.43 -22.97
N SER A 880 13.82 -34.57 -21.77
CA SER A 880 14.91 -35.51 -21.53
C SER A 880 14.97 -35.99 -20.07
N SER A 881 14.94 -37.31 -19.87
CA SER A 881 15.13 -37.93 -18.55
C SER A 881 16.53 -37.69 -17.98
N LYS A 882 17.51 -37.22 -18.77
CA LYS A 882 18.84 -36.85 -18.27
C LYS A 882 18.80 -35.67 -17.29
N SER A 883 17.69 -34.94 -17.25
CA SER A 883 17.43 -33.87 -16.30
C SER A 883 16.86 -34.33 -14.94
N PHE A 884 16.67 -35.65 -14.74
CA PHE A 884 16.12 -36.23 -13.50
C PHE A 884 16.84 -35.71 -12.26
N PHE A 885 16.08 -35.24 -11.27
CA PHE A 885 16.58 -34.59 -10.06
C PHE A 885 17.70 -33.58 -10.36
N SER A 886 17.35 -32.52 -11.10
CA SER A 886 18.29 -31.43 -11.41
C SER A 886 19.58 -31.85 -12.11
N SER A 887 19.49 -32.85 -12.99
CA SER A 887 20.67 -33.38 -13.70
C SER A 887 21.69 -34.03 -12.76
N GLY A 888 21.20 -34.76 -11.74
CA GLY A 888 22.04 -35.64 -10.90
C GLY A 888 22.16 -35.29 -9.43
N ARG A 889 21.42 -34.27 -8.93
CA ARG A 889 21.24 -34.01 -7.48
C ARG A 889 20.24 -34.98 -6.88
N LEU A 890 20.55 -36.27 -7.00
CA LEU A 890 19.71 -37.37 -6.55
C LEU A 890 19.53 -37.32 -5.02
N PRO A 891 18.36 -37.73 -4.48
CA PRO A 891 18.14 -37.77 -3.02
C PRO A 891 19.21 -38.56 -2.30
N TYR A 892 19.79 -37.97 -1.26
CA TYR A 892 20.88 -38.59 -0.49
C TYR A 892 20.36 -39.12 0.84
N MET A 893 20.26 -40.45 0.93
CA MET A 893 19.77 -41.13 2.13
C MET A 893 20.94 -41.52 3.05
N VAL A 894 20.92 -41.02 4.28
CA VAL A 894 21.89 -41.34 5.33
C VAL A 894 21.14 -41.97 6.50
N LYS A 895 21.40 -43.26 6.72
CA LYS A 895 20.93 -43.97 7.91
C LYS A 895 21.87 -43.65 9.07
N ILE A 896 21.31 -43.05 10.10
CA ILE A 896 21.98 -42.75 11.35
C ILE A 896 21.40 -43.55 12.50
N GLU A 897 22.20 -43.75 13.55
CA GLU A 897 21.77 -44.19 14.87
C GLU A 897 22.05 -43.05 15.84
N THR A 898 21.01 -42.51 16.47
CA THR A 898 21.15 -41.48 17.50
C THR A 898 21.34 -42.14 18.86
N ASN A 899 21.91 -41.41 19.81
CA ASN A 899 21.96 -41.73 21.23
C ASN A 899 21.75 -40.43 22.02
N ILE A 900 20.50 -40.15 22.37
CA ILE A 900 20.11 -38.94 23.11
C ILE A 900 19.62 -39.37 24.49
N ALA A 901 20.24 -38.85 25.55
CA ALA A 901 19.92 -39.20 26.93
C ALA A 901 19.86 -40.74 27.19
N GLY A 902 20.67 -41.53 26.47
CA GLY A 902 20.71 -42.99 26.58
C GLY A 902 19.66 -43.73 25.74
N VAL A 903 18.81 -43.03 24.99
CA VAL A 903 17.85 -43.62 24.06
C VAL A 903 18.46 -43.69 22.67
N THR A 904 18.56 -44.91 22.13
CA THR A 904 19.03 -45.12 20.75
C THR A 904 17.86 -45.25 19.76
N LYS A 905 18.02 -44.67 18.56
CA LYS A 905 17.04 -44.77 17.48
C LYS A 905 17.73 -44.76 16.11
N GLU A 906 17.37 -45.70 15.23
CA GLU A 906 17.76 -45.62 13.82
C GLU A 906 16.80 -44.70 13.05
N ILE A 907 17.35 -43.74 12.29
CA ILE A 907 16.61 -42.78 11.48
C ILE A 907 17.25 -42.70 10.09
N ASN A 908 16.44 -42.65 9.03
CA ASN A 908 16.92 -42.37 7.67
C ASN A 908 16.66 -40.90 7.34
N LEU A 909 17.73 -40.13 7.22
CA LEU A 909 17.69 -38.76 6.72
C LEU A 909 17.73 -38.80 5.20
N ILE A 910 16.87 -38.05 4.53
CA ILE A 910 16.83 -37.96 3.06
C ILE A 910 17.01 -36.49 2.69
N ASP A 911 18.25 -36.15 2.32
CA ASP A 911 18.63 -34.81 1.88
C ASP A 911 18.15 -34.56 0.44
N LEU A 912 17.49 -33.42 0.22
CA LEU A 912 16.97 -32.99 -1.07
C LEU A 912 17.49 -31.60 -1.45
N HIS A 913 17.92 -31.46 -2.70
CA HIS A 913 18.02 -30.16 -3.36
C HIS A 913 17.35 -30.27 -4.74
N ALA A 914 16.05 -30.02 -4.73
CA ALA A 914 15.19 -30.20 -5.88
C ALA A 914 15.45 -29.18 -6.99
N ARG A 915 14.73 -29.30 -8.11
CA ARG A 915 14.91 -28.41 -9.26
C ARG A 915 14.36 -27.02 -8.96
N ALA A 916 15.20 -26.01 -9.10
CA ALA A 916 14.78 -24.61 -9.02
C ALA A 916 13.88 -24.19 -10.17
N ASN A 917 13.05 -23.19 -9.91
CA ASN A 917 12.27 -22.49 -10.92
C ASN A 917 12.96 -21.21 -11.34
N SER A 918 12.93 -20.90 -12.64
CA SER A 918 13.35 -19.61 -13.17
C SER A 918 12.15 -18.94 -13.83
N GLY A 919 11.70 -17.81 -13.26
CA GLY A 919 10.50 -17.12 -13.72
C GLY A 919 9.26 -18.03 -13.71
N THR A 920 8.44 -17.93 -14.75
CA THR A 920 7.16 -18.65 -14.86
C THR A 920 7.26 -20.00 -15.59
N ASP A 921 8.45 -20.60 -15.69
CA ASP A 921 8.66 -21.84 -16.45
C ASP A 921 7.99 -23.05 -15.77
N ILE A 922 6.81 -23.43 -16.27
CA ILE A 922 6.03 -24.56 -15.79
C ILE A 922 6.73 -25.92 -16.04
N SER A 923 7.67 -26.00 -16.97
CA SER A 923 8.41 -27.24 -17.25
C SER A 923 9.22 -27.69 -16.04
N ARG A 924 9.85 -26.74 -15.33
CA ARG A 924 10.65 -27.01 -14.12
C ARG A 924 9.78 -27.50 -12.96
N TYR A 925 8.60 -26.88 -12.81
CA TYR A 925 7.57 -27.34 -11.87
C TYR A 925 7.15 -28.79 -12.17
N ASN A 926 6.82 -29.10 -13.43
CA ASN A 926 6.40 -30.44 -13.81
C ASN A 926 7.49 -31.49 -13.58
N MET A 927 8.76 -31.17 -13.88
CA MET A 927 9.90 -32.05 -13.58
C MET A 927 10.01 -32.32 -12.08
N ARG A 928 9.97 -31.28 -11.24
CA ARG A 928 10.07 -31.43 -9.78
C ARG A 928 8.91 -32.23 -9.19
N LYS A 929 7.69 -32.02 -9.69
CA LYS A 929 6.52 -32.83 -9.33
C LYS A 929 6.70 -34.30 -9.73
N TYR A 930 7.26 -34.58 -10.91
CA TYR A 930 7.57 -35.94 -11.33
C TYR A 930 8.65 -36.58 -10.44
N ASP A 931 9.76 -35.87 -10.19
CA ASP A 931 10.88 -36.31 -9.35
C ASP A 931 10.40 -36.68 -7.94
N SER A 932 9.63 -35.78 -7.32
CA SER A 932 9.09 -35.98 -5.98
C SER A 932 8.03 -37.11 -5.90
N GLN A 933 7.26 -37.34 -6.97
CA GLN A 933 6.37 -38.51 -7.04
C GLN A 933 7.17 -39.82 -7.08
N VAL A 934 8.24 -39.90 -7.88
CA VAL A 934 9.12 -41.09 -7.93
C VAL A 934 9.76 -41.34 -6.55
N LEU A 935 10.14 -40.28 -5.83
CA LEU A 935 10.61 -40.40 -4.46
C LEU A 935 9.53 -41.00 -3.56
N LYS A 936 8.31 -40.44 -3.57
CA LYS A 936 7.20 -40.95 -2.74
C LYS A 936 6.93 -42.43 -3.03
N ASP A 937 6.74 -42.80 -4.30
CA ASP A 937 6.43 -44.18 -4.69
C ASP A 937 7.52 -45.15 -4.20
N SER A 938 8.79 -44.74 -4.26
CA SER A 938 9.90 -45.54 -3.75
C SER A 938 9.90 -45.68 -2.22
N LEU A 939 9.57 -44.60 -1.50
CA LEU A 939 9.50 -44.63 -0.04
C LEU A 939 8.32 -45.47 0.44
N ASP A 940 7.13 -45.29 -0.15
CA ASP A 940 5.94 -46.08 0.14
C ASP A 940 6.20 -47.59 -0.10
N GLN A 941 6.90 -47.93 -1.18
CA GLN A 941 7.09 -49.34 -1.54
C GLN A 941 8.22 -50.03 -0.76
N TYR A 942 9.35 -49.35 -0.54
CA TYR A 942 10.56 -49.99 0.01
C TYR A 942 10.84 -49.61 1.46
N TYR A 943 10.21 -48.56 1.98
CA TYR A 943 10.42 -48.06 3.34
C TYR A 943 9.12 -47.79 4.12
N PRO A 944 8.03 -48.57 3.98
CA PRO A 944 6.71 -48.25 4.55
C PRO A 944 6.64 -48.25 6.09
N ASN A 945 7.67 -48.74 6.78
CA ASN A 945 7.75 -48.79 8.25
C ASN A 945 9.06 -48.19 8.79
N SER A 946 9.74 -47.37 7.99
CA SER A 946 11.04 -46.80 8.36
C SER A 946 10.85 -45.43 9.01
N ASN A 947 11.66 -45.11 10.01
CA ASN A 947 11.77 -43.73 10.50
C ASN A 947 12.42 -42.87 9.40
N LEU A 948 11.64 -42.02 8.74
CA LEU A 948 12.11 -41.13 7.68
C LEU A 948 12.03 -39.67 8.11
N ILE A 949 13.10 -38.92 7.89
CA ILE A 949 13.09 -37.46 7.90
C ILE A 949 13.50 -37.01 6.49
N ILE A 950 12.58 -36.38 5.77
CA ILE A 950 12.79 -35.86 4.41
C ILE A 950 12.98 -34.35 4.54
N LEU A 951 14.18 -33.87 4.27
CA LEU A 951 14.54 -32.49 4.54
C LEU A 951 15.52 -31.95 3.50
N GLY A 952 15.46 -30.64 3.26
CA GLY A 952 16.28 -30.02 2.23
C GLY A 952 15.66 -28.78 1.65
N ASP A 953 16.33 -28.28 0.60
CA ASP A 953 15.79 -27.27 -0.29
C ASP A 953 14.87 -27.96 -1.32
N TYR A 954 13.57 -27.78 -1.10
CA TYR A 954 12.52 -28.35 -1.93
C TYR A 954 12.27 -27.49 -3.18
N ASN A 955 12.82 -26.27 -3.24
CA ASN A 955 12.62 -25.28 -4.30
C ASN A 955 11.13 -25.02 -4.62
N ASP A 956 10.25 -25.29 -3.64
CA ASP A 956 8.82 -25.12 -3.71
C ASP A 956 8.26 -25.09 -2.29
N ASP A 957 7.20 -24.32 -2.05
CA ASP A 957 6.52 -24.30 -0.77
C ASP A 957 5.57 -25.52 -0.67
N VAL A 958 5.58 -26.21 0.47
CA VAL A 958 4.68 -27.35 0.75
C VAL A 958 3.21 -26.94 0.79
N LYS A 959 2.90 -25.67 1.07
CA LYS A 959 1.54 -25.12 1.08
C LYS A 959 0.99 -24.92 -0.34
N ALA A 960 1.76 -24.30 -1.22
CA ALA A 960 1.37 -23.96 -2.60
C ALA A 960 2.64 -23.76 -3.43
N SER A 961 2.58 -23.93 -4.76
CA SER A 961 3.80 -23.79 -5.54
C SER A 961 4.27 -22.34 -5.64
N VAL A 962 5.59 -22.13 -5.73
CA VAL A 962 6.20 -20.86 -6.14
C VAL A 962 5.75 -20.41 -7.53
N ILE A 963 5.19 -21.33 -8.34
CA ILE A 963 4.55 -21.01 -9.62
C ILE A 963 3.03 -20.99 -9.45
N THR A 964 2.49 -19.79 -9.23
CA THR A 964 1.04 -19.59 -9.07
C THR A 964 0.28 -19.83 -10.39
N PRO A 965 -0.98 -20.32 -10.34
CA PRO A 965 -1.75 -20.74 -9.16
C PRO A 965 -1.62 -22.25 -8.84
N ASN A 966 -0.49 -22.89 -9.16
CA ASN A 966 -0.37 -24.35 -9.08
C ASN A 966 -0.27 -24.86 -7.64
N PRO A 967 -0.79 -26.07 -7.34
CA PRO A 967 -0.54 -26.72 -6.07
C PRO A 967 0.94 -27.05 -5.91
N SER A 968 1.40 -27.19 -4.67
CA SER A 968 2.77 -27.62 -4.35
C SER A 968 3.17 -28.88 -5.14
N SER A 969 4.42 -28.93 -5.59
CA SER A 969 5.02 -30.15 -6.15
C SER A 969 5.02 -31.30 -5.15
N TYR A 970 4.91 -31.00 -3.86
CA TYR A 970 4.90 -31.98 -2.76
C TYR A 970 3.52 -32.25 -2.18
N LYS A 971 2.45 -31.80 -2.86
CA LYS A 971 1.07 -31.97 -2.41
C LYS A 971 0.71 -33.42 -2.07
N MET A 972 1.25 -34.40 -2.81
CA MET A 972 1.01 -35.82 -2.54
C MET A 972 1.57 -36.32 -1.20
N PHE A 973 2.63 -35.70 -0.64
CA PHE A 973 3.07 -35.97 0.73
C PHE A 973 2.16 -35.27 1.74
N VAL A 974 1.80 -34.01 1.45
CA VAL A 974 0.97 -33.18 2.35
C VAL A 974 -0.44 -33.76 2.51
N ASP A 975 -1.02 -34.30 1.45
CA ASP A 975 -2.35 -34.91 1.47
C ASP A 975 -2.34 -36.29 2.15
N ASP A 976 -1.21 -37.00 2.12
CA ASP A 976 -1.04 -38.34 2.72
C ASP A 976 -0.68 -38.27 4.22
N THR A 977 -1.58 -37.66 4.98
CA THR A 977 -1.45 -37.49 6.44
C THR A 977 -1.43 -38.80 7.23
N ALA A 978 -1.75 -39.94 6.58
CA ALA A 978 -1.68 -41.26 7.21
C ALA A 978 -0.23 -41.75 7.34
N ASN A 979 0.62 -41.44 6.36
CA ASN A 979 2.00 -41.93 6.29
C ASN A 979 3.03 -40.82 6.51
N TYR A 980 2.68 -39.55 6.27
CA TYR A 980 3.61 -38.42 6.34
C TYR A 980 3.04 -37.22 7.09
N THR A 981 3.93 -36.47 7.75
CA THR A 981 3.63 -35.19 8.38
C THR A 981 4.59 -34.13 7.86
N ALA A 982 4.08 -33.14 7.13
CA ALA A 982 4.85 -31.98 6.71
C ALA A 982 4.96 -30.95 7.83
N LEU A 983 6.02 -31.03 8.64
CA LEU A 983 6.19 -30.21 9.84
C LEU A 983 6.14 -28.71 9.55
N THR A 984 6.66 -28.29 8.40
CA THR A 984 6.73 -26.88 7.99
C THR A 984 5.42 -26.31 7.42
N LEU A 985 4.36 -27.12 7.26
CA LEU A 985 3.12 -26.68 6.62
C LEU A 985 2.42 -25.55 7.38
N GLU A 986 2.27 -25.67 8.70
CA GLU A 986 1.51 -24.69 9.49
C GLU A 986 2.26 -23.35 9.61
N ILE A 987 3.58 -23.39 9.78
CA ILE A 987 4.39 -22.16 9.78
C ILE A 987 4.46 -21.51 8.39
N SER A 988 4.38 -22.29 7.30
CA SER A 988 4.21 -21.75 5.94
C SER A 988 2.87 -21.04 5.75
N LYS A 989 1.77 -21.60 6.28
CA LYS A 989 0.47 -20.93 6.27
C LYS A 989 0.48 -19.63 7.08
N ALA A 990 1.26 -19.59 8.15
CA ALA A 990 1.49 -18.40 8.96
C ALA A 990 2.41 -17.35 8.31
N GLY A 991 2.95 -17.62 7.11
CA GLY A 991 3.78 -16.68 6.36
C GLY A 991 5.27 -16.72 6.70
N ALA A 992 5.75 -17.77 7.37
CA ALA A 992 7.19 -18.01 7.51
C ALA A 992 7.83 -18.23 6.13
N PHE A 993 9.10 -17.87 6.03
CA PHE A 993 9.90 -17.99 4.81
C PHE A 993 11.34 -18.36 5.18
N SER A 994 12.02 -19.10 4.31
CA SER A 994 13.41 -19.52 4.47
C SER A 994 14.32 -18.90 3.42
N TYR A 995 13.79 -18.50 2.27
CA TYR A 995 14.51 -17.79 1.22
C TYR A 995 14.49 -16.28 1.51
N LEU A 996 15.53 -15.82 2.20
CA LEU A 996 15.59 -14.48 2.82
C LEU A 996 15.70 -13.34 1.80
N SER A 997 16.11 -13.65 0.56
CA SER A 997 16.24 -12.70 -0.54
C SER A 997 14.91 -12.27 -1.16
N SER A 998 13.86 -13.09 -1.08
CA SER A 998 12.55 -12.77 -1.69
C SER A 998 11.33 -13.23 -0.89
N ASN A 999 11.52 -13.59 0.37
CA ASN A 999 10.48 -14.05 1.30
C ASN A 999 9.71 -15.30 0.83
N GLY A 1000 10.37 -16.18 0.07
CA GLY A 1000 9.83 -17.50 -0.31
C GLY A 1000 10.11 -18.56 0.77
N PHE A 1001 9.27 -19.59 0.90
CA PHE A 1001 9.56 -20.73 1.76
C PHE A 1001 9.96 -21.92 0.89
N LEU A 1002 11.25 -22.26 0.89
CA LEU A 1002 11.81 -23.29 -0.02
C LEU A 1002 12.40 -24.48 0.74
N ASP A 1003 12.76 -24.30 2.00
CA ASP A 1003 13.41 -25.33 2.81
C ASP A 1003 12.38 -25.98 3.73
N HIS A 1004 12.23 -27.30 3.65
CA HIS A 1004 11.16 -27.99 4.36
C HIS A 1004 11.66 -29.25 5.07
N ILE A 1005 10.96 -29.61 6.14
CA ILE A 1005 11.15 -30.86 6.88
C ILE A 1005 9.81 -31.59 6.90
N MET A 1006 9.81 -32.84 6.45
CA MET A 1006 8.71 -33.79 6.57
C MET A 1006 9.19 -35.05 7.30
N ILE A 1007 8.29 -35.71 7.99
CA ILE A 1007 8.58 -36.97 8.69
C ILE A 1007 7.59 -38.05 8.29
N SER A 1008 8.00 -39.32 8.42
CA SER A 1008 7.06 -40.43 8.38
C SER A 1008 6.26 -40.54 9.69
N ASN A 1009 5.11 -41.22 9.65
CA ASN A 1009 4.20 -41.38 10.78
C ASN A 1009 4.84 -42.08 11.99
N GLU A 1010 5.89 -42.89 11.81
CA GLU A 1010 6.64 -43.53 12.90
C GLU A 1010 7.36 -42.54 13.83
N LEU A 1011 7.59 -41.30 13.37
CA LEU A 1011 8.23 -40.25 14.15
C LEU A 1011 7.25 -39.25 14.76
N ASN A 1012 5.95 -39.36 14.48
CA ASN A 1012 4.94 -38.39 14.94
C ASN A 1012 4.87 -38.28 16.47
N ASP A 1013 4.99 -39.40 17.18
CA ASP A 1013 4.97 -39.41 18.64
C ASP A 1013 6.31 -39.03 19.27
N GLN A 1014 7.38 -38.95 18.47
CA GLN A 1014 8.72 -38.51 18.87
C GLN A 1014 8.90 -37.00 18.65
N TYR A 1015 8.18 -36.41 17.71
CA TYR A 1015 8.24 -34.98 17.40
C TYR A 1015 7.70 -34.15 18.57
N ILE A 1016 8.41 -33.09 18.95
CA ILE A 1016 7.94 -32.13 19.94
C ILE A 1016 7.01 -31.13 19.23
N PRO A 1017 5.71 -31.07 19.54
CA PRO A 1017 4.79 -30.16 18.88
C PRO A 1017 5.28 -28.71 18.96
N ASN A 1018 5.11 -27.97 17.85
CA ASN A 1018 5.52 -26.57 17.69
C ASN A 1018 7.03 -26.30 17.78
N SER A 1019 7.88 -27.35 17.73
CA SER A 1019 9.34 -27.18 17.72
C SER A 1019 9.94 -26.88 16.34
N ILE A 1020 9.11 -26.88 15.30
CA ILE A 1020 9.52 -26.50 13.95
C ILE A 1020 9.67 -24.98 13.88
N ALA A 1021 10.83 -24.50 13.44
CA ALA A 1021 11.08 -23.07 13.32
C ALA A 1021 12.05 -22.77 12.17
N VAL A 1022 11.91 -21.57 11.60
CA VAL A 1022 12.96 -20.94 10.79
C VAL A 1022 13.74 -20.03 11.70
N TYR A 1023 15.05 -20.20 11.76
CA TYR A 1023 15.93 -19.25 12.45
C TYR A 1023 16.39 -18.20 11.44
N ASP A 1024 16.17 -16.91 11.74
CA ASP A 1024 16.60 -15.80 10.90
C ASP A 1024 17.97 -15.27 11.37
N PRO A 1025 19.07 -15.59 10.66
CA PRO A 1025 20.41 -15.25 11.13
C PRO A 1025 20.75 -13.77 10.98
N ARG A 1026 19.93 -12.98 10.27
CA ARG A 1026 20.13 -11.54 10.07
C ARG A 1026 20.08 -10.75 11.39
N ALA A 1027 19.47 -11.33 12.43
CA ALA A 1027 19.48 -10.76 13.78
C ALA A 1027 20.89 -10.78 14.42
N ASP A 1028 21.71 -11.78 14.07
CA ASP A 1028 23.03 -12.01 14.68
C ASP A 1028 24.19 -11.71 13.72
N ILE A 1029 23.94 -11.67 12.40
CA ILE A 1029 24.95 -11.50 11.35
C ILE A 1029 24.53 -10.36 10.43
N ALA A 1030 25.28 -9.25 10.48
CA ALA A 1030 25.08 -8.14 9.57
C ALA A 1030 25.39 -8.56 8.13
N ASP A 1031 24.57 -8.10 7.18
CA ASP A 1031 24.74 -8.38 5.74
C ASP A 1031 24.77 -9.90 5.40
N TYR A 1032 24.04 -10.70 6.16
CA TYR A 1032 24.04 -12.17 6.05
C TYR A 1032 23.78 -12.69 4.63
N VAL A 1033 22.79 -12.14 3.93
CA VAL A 1033 22.38 -12.60 2.58
C VAL A 1033 23.50 -12.47 1.55
N ASN A 1034 24.39 -11.47 1.69
CA ASN A 1034 25.50 -11.27 0.75
C ASN A 1034 26.83 -11.90 1.20
N THR A 1035 26.92 -12.29 2.48
CA THR A 1035 28.18 -12.76 3.10
C THR A 1035 28.13 -14.22 3.53
N THR A 1036 26.96 -14.86 3.54
CA THR A 1036 26.75 -16.17 4.17
C THR A 1036 25.88 -17.09 3.31
N SER A 1037 24.60 -16.77 3.17
CA SER A 1037 23.63 -17.52 2.38
C SER A 1037 22.36 -16.69 2.19
N ASP A 1038 21.70 -16.84 1.06
CA ASP A 1038 20.35 -16.34 0.82
C ASP A 1038 19.24 -17.18 1.48
N HIS A 1039 19.57 -18.30 2.14
CA HIS A 1039 18.65 -19.14 2.90
C HIS A 1039 18.84 -19.01 4.42
N GLY A 1040 17.74 -19.17 5.16
CA GLY A 1040 17.70 -19.34 6.62
C GLY A 1040 17.48 -20.81 6.99
N PRO A 1041 18.18 -21.34 8.00
CA PRO A 1041 18.05 -22.74 8.42
C PRO A 1041 16.69 -23.04 9.05
N VAL A 1042 16.18 -24.25 8.80
CA VAL A 1042 14.95 -24.78 9.39
C VAL A 1042 15.30 -25.88 10.37
N ILE A 1043 14.79 -25.79 11.60
CA ILE A 1043 15.09 -26.73 12.70
C ILE A 1043 13.84 -27.45 13.17
N ALA A 1044 13.95 -28.75 13.46
CA ALA A 1044 12.95 -29.56 14.15
C ALA A 1044 13.56 -30.26 15.36
N ARG A 1045 12.77 -30.46 16.42
CA ARG A 1045 13.22 -31.09 17.67
C ARG A 1045 12.37 -32.31 18.02
N PHE A 1046 13.02 -33.36 18.49
CA PHE A 1046 12.39 -34.65 18.82
C PHE A 1046 12.77 -35.08 20.24
N GLU A 1047 11.80 -35.55 21.01
CA GLU A 1047 12.02 -36.24 22.28
C GLU A 1047 11.98 -37.75 22.01
N LEU A 1048 13.15 -38.35 21.81
CA LEU A 1048 13.25 -39.76 21.44
C LEU A 1048 12.85 -40.66 22.60
N LYS A 1049 11.83 -41.48 22.38
CA LYS A 1049 11.28 -42.44 23.33
C LYS A 1049 11.89 -43.82 23.09
N ALA A 1050 12.28 -44.48 24.18
CA ALA A 1050 12.70 -45.87 24.15
C ALA A 1050 11.58 -46.76 23.60
N ALA A 1051 11.95 -47.79 22.83
CA ALA A 1051 11.00 -48.82 22.43
C ALA A 1051 10.53 -49.56 23.68
N THR A 1052 9.28 -49.38 24.07
CA THR A 1052 8.65 -50.17 25.13
C THR A 1052 7.80 -51.25 24.49
N LEU A 1053 7.85 -52.48 25.00
CA LEU A 1053 6.97 -53.57 24.57
C LEU A 1053 5.51 -53.36 25.03
N SER A 1054 5.28 -52.30 25.80
CA SER A 1054 3.99 -51.76 26.22
C SER A 1054 3.23 -51.13 25.05
N ILE A 1055 2.85 -51.91 24.03
CA ILE A 1055 1.94 -51.42 22.98
C ILE A 1055 0.61 -51.07 23.67
N PRO A 1056 0.13 -49.82 23.59
CA PRO A 1056 -1.28 -49.53 23.87
C PRO A 1056 -2.07 -50.24 22.77
N ASP A 1057 -2.71 -51.36 23.10
CA ASP A 1057 -3.50 -52.08 22.12
C ASP A 1057 -4.85 -51.37 21.97
N PHE A 1058 -4.98 -50.58 20.90
CA PHE A 1058 -6.24 -49.95 20.52
C PHE A 1058 -7.06 -50.95 19.70
N GLU A 1059 -7.41 -52.10 20.28
CA GLU A 1059 -8.46 -52.91 19.68
C GLU A 1059 -9.78 -52.14 19.88
N THR A 1060 -10.22 -51.45 18.82
CA THR A 1060 -11.60 -50.98 18.62
C THR A 1060 -12.64 -52.12 18.65
N LYS A 1061 -12.24 -53.34 19.03
CA LYS A 1061 -13.13 -54.45 19.37
C LYS A 1061 -13.35 -54.46 20.89
N ASN A 1062 -14.58 -54.13 21.28
CA ASN A 1062 -15.20 -54.41 22.59
C ASN A 1062 -15.06 -53.36 23.70
N GLY A 1063 -14.50 -52.16 23.46
CA GLY A 1063 -14.62 -51.02 24.39
C GLY A 1063 -13.69 -51.03 25.61
N TYR A 1064 -12.45 -51.53 25.44
CA TYR A 1064 -11.39 -51.52 26.46
C TYR A 1064 -10.11 -50.89 25.90
N PHE A 1065 -9.47 -50.04 26.69
CA PHE A 1065 -8.08 -49.62 26.54
C PHE A 1065 -7.26 -50.26 27.65
N VAL A 1066 -6.17 -50.95 27.32
CA VAL A 1066 -5.29 -51.59 28.30
C VAL A 1066 -3.83 -51.36 27.93
N GLN A 1067 -3.02 -50.91 28.87
CA GLN A 1067 -1.58 -50.74 28.71
C GLN A 1067 -0.84 -51.20 29.97
N ALA A 1068 0.24 -51.98 29.84
CA ALA A 1068 1.09 -52.39 30.96
C ALA A 1068 2.50 -51.80 30.80
N PHE A 1069 2.98 -50.98 31.74
CA PHE A 1069 4.29 -50.31 31.67
C PHE A 1069 4.97 -50.15 33.05
N PRO A 1070 6.30 -50.08 33.14
CA PRO A 1070 7.24 -50.36 32.05
C PRO A 1070 7.16 -51.84 31.64
N ASN A 1071 7.47 -52.14 30.38
CA ASN A 1071 7.58 -53.51 29.87
C ASN A 1071 8.77 -53.54 28.88
N PRO A 1072 9.93 -54.10 29.24
CA PRO A 1072 10.16 -54.93 30.44
C PRO A 1072 10.04 -54.20 31.79
N THR A 1073 9.70 -54.95 32.85
CA THR A 1073 9.50 -54.47 34.23
C THR A 1073 10.50 -55.12 35.19
N THR A 1074 10.87 -54.42 36.26
CA THR A 1074 11.71 -54.95 37.35
C THR A 1074 10.89 -55.22 38.60
N ASP A 1075 10.40 -54.19 39.29
CA ASP A 1075 9.74 -54.39 40.60
C ASP A 1075 8.21 -54.28 40.53
N VAL A 1076 7.72 -53.39 39.67
CA VAL A 1076 6.31 -53.03 39.54
C VAL A 1076 5.98 -52.84 38.06
N VAL A 1077 4.83 -53.35 37.64
CA VAL A 1077 4.21 -52.99 36.37
C VAL A 1077 2.90 -52.25 36.63
N ASN A 1078 2.76 -51.06 36.07
CA ASN A 1078 1.51 -50.30 36.07
C ASN A 1078 0.61 -50.80 34.95
N VAL A 1079 -0.62 -51.13 35.28
CA VAL A 1079 -1.65 -51.53 34.32
C VAL A 1079 -2.67 -50.40 34.26
N VAL A 1080 -2.71 -49.72 33.12
CA VAL A 1080 -3.70 -48.68 32.82
C VAL A 1080 -4.87 -49.33 32.10
N VAL A 1081 -6.08 -49.05 32.58
CA VAL A 1081 -7.32 -49.50 31.96
C VAL A 1081 -8.30 -48.35 31.83
N LYS A 1082 -8.92 -48.22 30.66
CA LYS A 1082 -10.10 -47.38 30.42
C LYS A 1082 -11.17 -48.22 29.74
N THR A 1083 -12.43 -48.04 30.13
CA THR A 1083 -13.57 -48.78 29.60
C THR A 1083 -14.72 -47.83 29.26
N ASN A 1084 -15.63 -48.23 28.38
CA ASN A 1084 -16.77 -47.36 28.01
C ASN A 1084 -17.76 -47.09 29.15
N ASN A 1085 -17.69 -47.83 30.25
CA ASN A 1085 -18.48 -47.66 31.47
C ASN A 1085 -17.65 -48.17 32.66
N ASP A 1086 -18.09 -47.90 33.88
CA ASP A 1086 -17.45 -48.44 35.09
C ASP A 1086 -17.47 -49.97 35.13
N LYS A 1087 -16.29 -50.59 35.31
CA LYS A 1087 -16.14 -52.05 35.38
C LYS A 1087 -15.18 -52.48 36.47
N LYS A 1088 -15.46 -53.64 37.06
CA LYS A 1088 -14.57 -54.35 37.98
C LYS A 1088 -13.88 -55.49 37.25
N LEU A 1089 -12.58 -55.38 37.08
CA LEU A 1089 -11.76 -56.35 36.37
C LEU A 1089 -10.79 -57.03 37.34
N LYS A 1090 -10.38 -58.26 36.99
CA LYS A 1090 -9.31 -58.97 37.69
C LYS A 1090 -8.14 -59.19 36.76
N PHE A 1091 -7.00 -58.62 37.12
CA PHE A 1091 -5.71 -58.85 36.50
C PHE A 1091 -5.08 -60.14 37.04
N LYS A 1092 -4.66 -61.02 36.15
CA LYS A 1092 -4.03 -62.31 36.47
C LYS A 1092 -2.78 -62.47 35.63
N LEU A 1093 -1.69 -62.98 36.21
CA LEU A 1093 -0.45 -63.29 35.50
C LEU A 1093 -0.29 -64.80 35.36
N TYR A 1094 0.19 -65.24 34.22
CA TYR A 1094 0.48 -66.64 33.93
C TYR A 1094 1.92 -66.75 33.44
N ASP A 1095 2.61 -67.81 33.84
CA ASP A 1095 3.87 -68.18 33.18
C ASP A 1095 3.62 -68.70 31.75
N ILE A 1096 4.70 -68.94 31.00
CA ILE A 1096 4.61 -69.44 29.62
C ILE A 1096 4.02 -70.86 29.50
N THR A 1097 3.97 -71.61 30.60
CA THR A 1097 3.35 -72.95 30.64
C THR A 1097 1.85 -72.88 30.93
N GLY A 1098 1.33 -71.69 31.23
CA GLY A 1098 -0.08 -71.43 31.51
C GLY A 1098 -0.45 -71.52 32.99
N HIS A 1099 0.52 -71.64 33.90
CA HIS A 1099 0.22 -71.61 35.34
C HIS A 1099 0.04 -70.17 35.84
N LEU A 1100 -1.01 -69.94 36.63
CA LEU A 1100 -1.25 -68.67 37.29
C LEU A 1100 -0.14 -68.40 38.32
N VAL A 1101 0.55 -67.27 38.17
CA VAL A 1101 1.61 -66.82 39.07
C VAL A 1101 1.16 -65.55 39.81
N GLY A 1102 1.18 -65.62 41.14
CA GLY A 1102 0.67 -64.55 42.01
C GLY A 1102 -0.85 -64.54 42.18
N ASN A 1103 -1.31 -63.65 43.07
CA ASN A 1103 -2.74 -63.47 43.33
C ASN A 1103 -3.38 -62.52 42.31
N PRO A 1104 -4.65 -62.75 41.90
CA PRO A 1104 -5.36 -61.80 41.06
C PRO A 1104 -5.45 -60.42 41.72
N VAL A 1105 -5.20 -59.36 40.95
CA VAL A 1105 -5.31 -57.95 41.39
C VAL A 1105 -6.61 -57.36 40.87
N GLU A 1106 -7.38 -56.71 41.74
CA GLU A 1106 -8.61 -56.01 41.31
C GLU A 1106 -8.27 -54.66 40.67
N ILE A 1107 -8.89 -54.39 39.52
CA ILE A 1107 -8.77 -53.13 38.78
C ILE A 1107 -10.18 -52.58 38.60
N ASN A 1108 -10.44 -51.40 39.15
CA ASN A 1108 -11.66 -50.65 38.86
C ASN A 1108 -11.36 -49.72 37.68
N SER A 1109 -12.01 -49.93 36.54
CA SER A 1109 -11.89 -49.05 35.37
C SER A 1109 -13.14 -48.20 35.21
N SER A 1110 -13.00 -47.03 34.59
CA SER A 1110 -14.08 -46.11 34.27
C SER A 1110 -13.90 -45.58 32.84
N GLU A 1111 -14.73 -44.60 32.46
CA GLU A 1111 -14.53 -43.82 31.22
C GLU A 1111 -13.23 -43.00 31.23
N ASP A 1112 -12.62 -42.83 32.40
CA ASP A 1112 -11.29 -42.24 32.58
C ASP A 1112 -10.21 -43.31 32.74
N PHE A 1113 -8.95 -42.93 32.55
CA PHE A 1113 -7.82 -43.85 32.74
C PHE A 1113 -7.64 -44.20 34.22
N SER A 1114 -7.75 -45.49 34.54
CA SER A 1114 -7.44 -46.04 35.86
C SER A 1114 -6.09 -46.74 35.81
N THR A 1115 -5.15 -46.31 36.65
CA THR A 1115 -3.81 -46.90 36.75
C THR A 1115 -3.69 -47.73 38.02
N THR A 1116 -3.40 -49.02 37.88
CA THR A 1116 -3.15 -49.92 39.00
C THR A 1116 -1.71 -50.42 38.98
N ALA A 1117 -0.95 -50.16 40.05
CA ALA A 1117 0.39 -50.69 40.22
C ALA A 1117 0.33 -52.16 40.67
N VAL A 1118 0.95 -53.06 39.91
CA VAL A 1118 1.04 -54.49 40.20
C VAL A 1118 2.48 -54.86 40.55
N PRO A 1119 2.77 -55.27 41.79
CA PRO A 1119 4.08 -55.79 42.16
C PRO A 1119 4.41 -57.05 41.37
N VAL A 1120 5.62 -57.14 40.85
CA VAL A 1120 6.15 -58.28 40.09
C VAL A 1120 7.57 -58.68 40.55
N ASN A 1121 8.10 -58.00 41.57
CA ASN A 1121 9.41 -58.27 42.16
C ASN A 1121 9.59 -59.73 42.64
N TYR A 1122 8.50 -60.43 42.96
CA TYR A 1122 8.52 -61.84 43.38
C TYR A 1122 8.63 -62.83 42.22
N LEU A 1123 8.49 -62.38 40.97
CA LEU A 1123 8.58 -63.22 39.78
C LEU A 1123 10.04 -63.36 39.32
N PRO A 1124 10.51 -64.57 38.96
CA PRO A 1124 11.78 -64.74 38.24
C PRO A 1124 11.81 -63.98 36.91
N SER A 1125 13.00 -63.63 36.43
CA SER A 1125 13.19 -63.07 35.09
C SER A 1125 12.58 -64.00 34.03
N GLY A 1126 11.76 -63.46 33.13
CA GLY A 1126 11.02 -64.28 32.17
C GLY A 1126 9.86 -63.56 31.51
N ILE A 1127 9.15 -64.28 30.62
CA ILE A 1127 7.96 -63.80 29.93
C ILE A 1127 6.72 -64.29 30.67
N TYR A 1128 5.80 -63.38 30.96
CA TYR A 1128 4.52 -63.69 31.59
C TYR A 1128 3.38 -63.18 30.71
N VAL A 1129 2.29 -63.94 30.65
CA VAL A 1129 1.04 -63.55 29.98
C VAL A 1129 0.11 -63.01 31.05
N TYR A 1130 -0.44 -61.82 30.88
CA TYR A 1130 -1.50 -61.34 31.77
C TYR A 1130 -2.87 -61.40 31.09
N THR A 1131 -3.92 -61.52 31.90
CA THR A 1131 -5.30 -61.43 31.44
C THR A 1131 -6.09 -60.47 32.33
N LEU A 1132 -6.98 -59.67 31.73
CA LEU A 1132 -8.06 -59.03 32.47
C LEU A 1132 -9.33 -59.88 32.32
N THR A 1133 -10.01 -60.10 33.44
CA THR A 1133 -11.26 -60.87 33.47
C THR A 1133 -12.39 -60.05 34.07
N GLU A 1134 -13.56 -60.09 33.42
CA GLU A 1134 -14.83 -59.56 33.91
C GLU A 1134 -15.77 -60.74 34.12
N ASN A 1135 -16.36 -60.90 35.31
CA ASN A 1135 -17.24 -62.04 35.63
C ASN A 1135 -16.64 -63.42 35.23
N ASN A 1136 -15.34 -63.61 35.50
CA ASN A 1136 -14.52 -64.78 35.13
C ASN A 1136 -14.34 -65.04 33.62
N LYS A 1137 -14.84 -64.16 32.74
CA LYS A 1137 -14.58 -64.23 31.31
C LYS A 1137 -13.36 -63.38 30.96
N ILE A 1138 -12.43 -63.90 30.17
CA ILE A 1138 -11.26 -63.14 29.73
C ILE A 1138 -11.72 -62.09 28.72
N VAL A 1139 -11.50 -60.81 29.05
CA VAL A 1139 -11.85 -59.67 28.20
C VAL A 1139 -10.63 -59.07 27.52
N TYR A 1140 -9.43 -59.29 28.07
CA TYR A 1140 -8.18 -58.85 27.47
C TYR A 1140 -7.04 -59.81 27.83
N LYS A 1141 -6.06 -59.95 26.93
CA LYS A 1141 -4.81 -60.70 27.16
C LYS A 1141 -3.63 -59.88 26.68
N GLY A 1142 -2.56 -59.83 27.45
CA GLY A 1142 -1.30 -59.20 27.07
C GLY A 1142 -0.12 -59.97 27.63
N LYS A 1143 1.09 -59.41 27.48
CA LYS A 1143 2.32 -59.99 28.05
C LYS A 1143 3.14 -58.93 28.75
N ILE A 1144 3.90 -59.35 29.76
CA ILE A 1144 4.95 -58.56 30.39
C ILE A 1144 6.26 -59.37 30.38
N ILE A 1145 7.39 -58.69 30.24
CA ILE A 1145 8.72 -59.25 30.40
C ILE A 1145 9.25 -58.77 31.74
N LYS A 1146 9.58 -59.70 32.64
CA LYS A 1146 10.27 -59.41 33.89
C LYS A 1146 11.78 -59.50 33.64
N ASN A 1147 12.49 -58.42 33.91
CA ASN A 1147 13.95 -58.39 33.91
C ASN A 1147 14.53 -59.11 35.13
#